data_AF-A0A7V0ZJN5-F1
#
_entry.id   AF-A0A7V0ZJN5-F1
#
_cell.length_a   1.000
_cell.length_b   1.000
_cell.length_c   1.000
_cell.angle_alpha   90.00
_cell.angle_beta   90.00
_cell.angle_gamma   90.00
#
_symmetry.space_group_name_H-M   'P 1'
#
loop_
_entity.id
_entity.type
_entity.pdbx_description
1 polymer ?
#
loop_
_entity_poly.entity_id
_entity_poly.type
_entity_poly.pdbx_seq_one_letter_code
_entity_poly.pdbx_strand_id
1 'polypeptide(L)'
;VDHVRELIDDRAVEAHRQRALSPAHPVLRGSSQNPDVYFQARETVNPYYTELPGIVQATMDQFAGLTGRQYQLFQYEGAADAQRVIIIMGSGAEAVHETVDYLNSLGQKVGVLKVRLYRPFAPELMLQALPATIRRVAVLDRTKEPGSDGEPLYKDIVTALAQDSAGGGGRFGSMPLVIGGRYGLSSKEFTPGMIVAVYEQLTLEQPKNHFTIGIHDDLSNTSLDWDDSLRTSAHDETFQAVFYGLGSDGTVSANKNSIKIIGQSTDLHAQGYFVYDSKKSGAVTVSHLRFGPNQIRSSYLIANGDANFVACHQPGFLEKYDVLNFAKCGAVFLLNSSAAPDAVWDTLPPSIQQEIIDREITFYTIDAYDVAQRSGMGKRINTIMQTCFFAISGILPKDEAIASIKDAVQKTYGRKGRRIIELNFKAIDETLACLHQVASGGAVKAPEEKVALTARASKFVQQVTAEIIAGRGDLIPVSQMPEDGSFPLGTAAYEKRNLALEIPVWETELCTQCGKCPFVCPHTAIRSKVFHESELAGAPASFKSAPVKAKGYPEGYHISYQVAPEDCTGCTLCVDICPIRDKSNVSRKALNMAPQPALRAQERANWDFFSTLPEFDRSQLKTNTIAGSMVLQPLFEFSGACVGCGETPYVKLASQLFGDRMLVANATGCSSIYGGNLPTTPWTTTPDGRGPAWCNSLFEDNAEFGLGMRLAVDKQREMARELLGRLCGELDTALVEAILHADESDEAGIYEQRQRVKQLDMALISLDSNEARSLLSLSENLCRKSVWIMGGDGWAYDIGYGGLDHVLASGEDVNLLVLDTEVYSNTGGQTSKATPRGAVAKFSSAGKRTGKKDLALLAMDYENVYVARVAYGAKDTQTLNAFLEAEAHPGPSLIIAFSPCIAHGVDMSFNHRQQDMAVKSGHWPLFRFNPKNIERGKTPLKLDSKAPSIPYKEYVQTETRFNMLWHTHPEVAEALVEEEQKFVNHRYNFYKQLSQLDWSDSEEVAQVKANAKLNAGTVTPAPNPEGEG
;
A
#
# COMPACT_ATOMS: atom_id res chain seq x y z
N VAL A 1 -1.38 -13.84 33.76
CA VAL A 1 -1.83 -15.21 33.42
C VAL A 1 -2.71 -15.74 34.54
N ASP A 2 -2.30 -15.54 35.79
CA ASP A 2 -3.00 -16.04 36.98
C ASP A 2 -4.44 -15.51 37.12
N HIS A 3 -4.68 -14.19 37.07
CA HIS A 3 -6.04 -13.64 37.15
C HIS A 3 -6.98 -14.13 36.02
N VAL A 4 -6.46 -14.38 34.81
CA VAL A 4 -7.28 -14.89 33.70
C VAL A 4 -7.71 -16.32 33.98
N ARG A 5 -6.84 -17.14 34.59
CA ARG A 5 -7.18 -18.52 34.95
C ARG A 5 -8.27 -18.57 36.02
N GLU A 6 -8.25 -17.64 36.97
CA GLU A 6 -9.27 -17.54 38.04
C GLU A 6 -10.68 -17.21 37.51
N LEU A 7 -10.78 -16.55 36.34
CA LEU A 7 -12.07 -16.23 35.70
C LEU A 7 -12.66 -17.39 34.88
N ILE A 8 -11.94 -18.51 34.72
CA ILE A 8 -12.40 -19.63 33.89
C ILE A 8 -13.17 -20.64 34.73
N ASP A 9 -14.45 -20.85 34.39
CA ASP A 9 -15.24 -21.94 34.96
C ASP A 9 -14.90 -23.29 34.30
N ASP A 10 -14.17 -24.13 35.05
CA ASP A 10 -13.79 -25.47 34.61
C ASP A 10 -14.98 -26.39 34.30
N ARG A 11 -16.14 -26.21 34.96
CA ARG A 11 -17.35 -26.99 34.65
C ARG A 11 -17.94 -26.58 33.30
N ALA A 12 -17.93 -25.29 32.98
CA ALA A 12 -18.38 -24.80 31.68
C ALA A 12 -17.47 -25.29 30.55
N VAL A 13 -16.15 -25.30 30.77
CA VAL A 13 -15.16 -25.87 29.83
C VAL A 13 -15.41 -27.36 29.61
N GLU A 14 -15.63 -28.12 30.68
CA GLU A 14 -15.92 -29.55 30.60
C GLU A 14 -17.23 -29.82 29.85
N ALA A 15 -18.30 -29.08 30.15
CA ALA A 15 -19.57 -29.19 29.44
C ALA A 15 -19.42 -28.84 27.94
N HIS A 16 -18.58 -27.86 27.60
CA HIS A 16 -18.25 -27.55 26.20
C HIS A 16 -17.54 -28.71 25.50
N ARG A 17 -16.55 -29.35 26.16
CA ARG A 17 -15.85 -30.53 25.63
C ARG A 17 -16.79 -31.72 25.42
N GLN A 18 -17.73 -31.94 26.33
CA GLN A 18 -18.74 -33.00 26.19
C GLN A 18 -19.67 -32.77 24.99
N ARG A 19 -19.83 -31.51 24.55
CA ARG A 19 -20.53 -31.16 23.31
C ARG A 19 -19.62 -31.20 22.07
N ALA A 20 -18.36 -31.59 22.14
CA ALA A 20 -17.53 -31.68 20.93
C ALA A 20 -18.00 -32.82 20.00
N LEU A 21 -17.76 -32.69 18.70
CA LEU A 21 -17.96 -33.82 17.78
C LEU A 21 -16.90 -34.88 18.07
N SER A 22 -17.34 -36.10 18.38
CA SER A 22 -16.47 -37.23 18.67
C SER A 22 -17.09 -38.52 18.15
N PRO A 23 -16.34 -39.36 17.43
CA PRO A 23 -16.82 -40.69 17.04
C PRO A 23 -17.18 -41.59 18.24
N ALA A 24 -16.66 -41.30 19.45
CA ALA A 24 -17.00 -42.05 20.67
C ALA A 24 -18.38 -41.70 21.23
N HIS A 25 -18.92 -40.53 20.90
CA HIS A 25 -20.26 -40.07 21.27
C HIS A 25 -20.83 -39.20 20.13
N PRO A 26 -21.12 -39.82 18.96
CA PRO A 26 -21.42 -39.10 17.74
C PRO A 26 -22.79 -38.41 17.81
N VAL A 27 -22.87 -37.23 17.20
CA VAL A 27 -24.11 -36.45 17.03
C VAL A 27 -24.12 -35.80 15.64
N LEU A 28 -25.31 -35.53 15.11
CA LEU A 28 -25.49 -34.74 13.88
C LEU A 28 -25.60 -33.24 14.23
N ARG A 29 -24.94 -32.37 13.45
CA ARG A 29 -25.06 -30.90 13.50
C ARG A 29 -25.06 -30.31 12.10
N GLY A 30 -25.69 -29.15 11.93
CA GLY A 30 -25.81 -28.51 10.62
C GLY A 30 -26.77 -29.25 9.67
N SER A 31 -27.81 -29.88 10.21
CA SER A 31 -28.84 -30.55 9.41
C SER A 31 -29.61 -29.55 8.54
N SER A 32 -30.06 -29.98 7.37
CA SER A 32 -31.10 -29.27 6.61
C SER A 32 -32.45 -29.42 7.31
N GLN A 33 -33.20 -28.33 7.41
CA GLN A 33 -34.49 -28.29 8.09
C GLN A 33 -35.54 -27.65 7.19
N ASN A 34 -36.75 -28.19 7.22
CA ASN A 34 -37.91 -27.63 6.53
C ASN A 34 -38.58 -26.54 7.40
N PRO A 35 -39.52 -25.75 6.84
CA PRO A 35 -40.23 -24.71 7.60
C PRO A 35 -41.05 -25.22 8.79
N ASP A 36 -41.40 -26.51 8.82
CA ASP A 36 -42.18 -27.16 9.88
C ASP A 36 -41.47 -27.22 11.23
N VAL A 37 -40.13 -27.16 11.26
CA VAL A 37 -39.33 -27.19 12.49
C VAL A 37 -38.28 -26.08 12.59
N TYR A 38 -37.89 -25.44 11.47
CA TYR A 38 -36.80 -24.47 11.47
C TYR A 38 -37.06 -23.28 12.41
N PHE A 39 -38.30 -22.76 12.42
CA PHE A 39 -38.63 -21.62 13.28
C PHE A 39 -38.55 -21.99 14.76
N GLN A 40 -39.19 -23.10 15.16
CA GLN A 40 -39.14 -23.59 16.53
C GLN A 40 -37.70 -23.86 16.98
N ALA A 41 -36.89 -24.47 16.11
CA ALA A 41 -35.49 -24.74 16.39
C ALA A 41 -34.69 -23.44 16.60
N ARG A 42 -34.98 -22.39 15.82
CA ARG A 42 -34.28 -21.10 15.95
C ARG A 42 -34.58 -20.39 17.26
N GLU A 43 -35.79 -20.54 17.81
CA GLU A 43 -36.18 -19.93 19.09
C GLU A 43 -35.60 -20.68 20.32
N THR A 44 -35.11 -21.92 20.16
CA THR A 44 -34.55 -22.71 21.28
C THR A 44 -33.36 -22.04 21.97
N VAL A 45 -32.64 -21.14 21.28
CA VAL A 45 -31.45 -20.48 21.81
C VAL A 45 -31.76 -19.22 22.62
N ASN A 46 -33.01 -18.73 22.62
CA ASN A 46 -33.39 -17.48 23.27
C ASN A 46 -32.98 -17.38 24.75
N PRO A 47 -33.15 -18.43 25.60
CA PRO A 47 -32.74 -18.35 27.00
C PRO A 47 -31.26 -17.99 27.17
N TYR A 48 -30.37 -18.50 26.31
CA TYR A 48 -28.94 -18.19 26.36
C TYR A 48 -28.65 -16.70 26.10
N TYR A 49 -29.38 -16.08 25.17
CA TYR A 49 -29.22 -14.65 24.86
C TYR A 49 -29.86 -13.75 25.93
N THR A 50 -30.96 -14.18 26.54
CA THR A 50 -31.59 -13.48 27.68
C THR A 50 -30.69 -13.47 28.91
N GLU A 51 -29.99 -14.58 29.20
CA GLU A 51 -29.11 -14.70 30.37
C GLU A 51 -27.73 -14.02 30.17
N LEU A 52 -27.26 -13.91 28.93
CA LEU A 52 -25.91 -13.44 28.60
C LEU A 52 -25.55 -12.07 29.21
N PRO A 53 -26.39 -11.01 29.20
CA PRO A 53 -26.07 -9.74 29.87
C PRO A 53 -25.69 -9.91 31.34
N GLY A 54 -26.46 -10.70 32.09
CA GLY A 54 -26.20 -10.96 33.51
C GLY A 54 -24.89 -11.71 33.73
N ILE A 55 -24.59 -12.70 32.87
CA ILE A 55 -23.32 -13.44 32.90
C ILE A 55 -22.13 -12.51 32.64
N VAL A 56 -22.24 -11.62 31.64
CA VAL A 56 -21.18 -10.65 31.32
C VAL A 56 -20.97 -9.67 32.48
N GLN A 57 -22.04 -9.14 33.08
CA GLN A 57 -21.92 -8.23 34.23
C GLN A 57 -21.25 -8.93 35.42
N ALA A 58 -21.69 -10.15 35.77
CA ALA A 58 -21.06 -10.92 36.84
C ALA A 58 -19.56 -11.18 36.59
N THR A 59 -19.19 -11.41 35.33
CA THR A 59 -17.78 -11.58 34.93
C THR A 59 -16.99 -10.26 35.07
N MET A 60 -17.60 -9.12 34.70
CA MET A 60 -17.00 -7.79 34.92
C MET A 60 -16.79 -7.51 36.42
N ASP A 61 -17.73 -7.89 37.27
CA ASP A 61 -17.64 -7.70 38.73
C ASP A 61 -16.54 -8.60 39.33
N GLN A 62 -16.41 -9.84 38.87
CA GLN A 62 -15.30 -10.72 39.26
C GLN A 62 -13.95 -10.14 38.83
N PHE A 63 -13.85 -9.62 37.60
CA PHE A 63 -12.65 -8.95 37.12
C PHE A 63 -12.29 -7.73 37.98
N ALA A 64 -13.30 -6.98 38.44
CA ALA A 64 -13.11 -5.87 39.36
C ALA A 64 -12.54 -6.35 40.70
N GLY A 65 -13.07 -7.44 41.27
CA GLY A 65 -12.54 -8.05 42.49
C GLY A 65 -11.06 -8.44 42.41
N LEU A 66 -10.59 -8.88 41.24
CA LEU A 66 -9.19 -9.28 41.01
C LEU A 66 -8.26 -8.11 40.69
N THR A 67 -8.78 -7.02 40.15
CA THR A 67 -7.94 -5.99 39.52
C THR A 67 -8.19 -4.56 39.98
N GLY A 68 -9.25 -4.34 40.76
CA GLY A 68 -9.76 -3.03 41.15
C GLY A 68 -10.46 -2.25 40.04
N ARG A 69 -10.53 -2.77 38.80
CA ARG A 69 -11.14 -2.08 37.66
C ARG A 69 -12.57 -2.53 37.44
N GLN A 70 -13.52 -1.72 37.88
CA GLN A 70 -14.95 -1.95 37.70
C GLN A 70 -15.41 -1.59 36.28
N TYR A 71 -16.24 -2.45 35.70
CA TYR A 71 -16.94 -2.19 34.44
C TYR A 71 -18.44 -2.45 34.61
N GLN A 72 -19.23 -1.80 33.76
CA GLN A 72 -20.66 -2.04 33.62
C GLN A 72 -20.98 -2.21 32.14
N LEU A 73 -22.03 -2.97 31.81
CA LEU A 73 -22.47 -3.15 30.42
C LEU A 73 -22.71 -1.81 29.70
N PHE A 74 -23.31 -0.87 30.44
CA PHE A 74 -23.52 0.52 30.07
C PHE A 74 -22.98 1.36 31.23
N GLN A 75 -21.87 2.07 31.00
CA GLN A 75 -21.16 2.78 32.05
C GLN A 75 -21.41 4.28 31.92
N TYR A 76 -22.09 4.86 32.91
CA TYR A 76 -22.34 6.30 32.96
C TYR A 76 -21.23 7.03 33.72
N GLU A 77 -20.80 8.18 33.21
CA GLU A 77 -19.80 9.06 33.82
C GLU A 77 -20.25 10.51 33.63
N GLY A 78 -20.13 11.34 34.67
CA GLY A 78 -20.53 12.75 34.65
C GLY A 78 -21.45 13.14 35.81
N ALA A 79 -22.13 14.29 35.68
CA ALA A 79 -22.95 14.84 36.75
C ALA A 79 -24.12 13.90 37.09
N ALA A 80 -24.37 13.66 38.38
CA ALA A 80 -25.49 12.82 38.83
C ALA A 80 -26.86 13.43 38.46
N ASP A 81 -26.92 14.74 38.28
CA ASP A 81 -28.09 15.50 37.84
C ASP A 81 -27.96 16.02 36.40
N ALA A 82 -27.19 15.33 35.55
CA ALA A 82 -27.01 15.70 34.15
C ALA A 82 -28.35 15.79 33.41
N GLN A 83 -28.44 16.78 32.52
CA GLN A 83 -29.61 17.02 31.67
C GLN A 83 -29.36 16.65 30.20
N ARG A 84 -28.09 16.67 29.79
CA ARG A 84 -27.61 16.38 28.44
C ARG A 84 -26.59 15.25 28.50
N VAL A 85 -26.75 14.23 27.67
CA VAL A 85 -25.85 13.07 27.63
C VAL A 85 -25.41 12.74 26.20
N ILE A 86 -24.15 12.34 26.05
CA ILE A 86 -23.66 11.67 24.83
C ILE A 86 -23.66 10.16 25.08
N ILE A 87 -24.22 9.37 24.16
CA ILE A 87 -24.14 7.92 24.16
C ILE A 87 -23.22 7.47 23.03
N ILE A 88 -22.17 6.73 23.36
CA ILE A 88 -21.08 6.43 22.43
C ILE A 88 -20.41 5.09 22.76
N MET A 89 -19.79 4.49 21.74
CA MET A 89 -19.01 3.26 21.84
C MET A 89 -17.59 3.45 21.31
N GLY A 90 -16.64 2.64 21.82
CA GLY A 90 -15.25 2.60 21.34
C GLY A 90 -14.36 3.68 21.96
N SER A 91 -13.26 4.01 21.28
CA SER A 91 -12.23 4.91 21.82
C SER A 91 -12.71 6.34 22.05
N GLY A 92 -13.62 6.85 21.21
CA GLY A 92 -14.16 8.20 21.35
C GLY A 92 -14.84 8.45 22.70
N ALA A 93 -15.31 7.39 23.38
CA ALA A 93 -15.87 7.49 24.72
C ALA A 93 -14.88 8.01 25.78
N GLU A 94 -13.56 7.83 25.58
CA GLU A 94 -12.54 8.35 26.50
C GLU A 94 -12.32 9.86 26.30
N ALA A 95 -12.25 10.32 25.05
CA ALA A 95 -12.22 11.76 24.75
C ALA A 95 -13.49 12.48 25.23
N VAL A 96 -14.66 11.86 25.09
CA VAL A 96 -15.92 12.43 25.63
C VAL A 96 -15.88 12.49 27.16
N HIS A 97 -15.40 11.43 27.84
CA HIS A 97 -15.28 11.45 29.30
C HIS A 97 -14.35 12.58 29.77
N GLU A 98 -13.18 12.72 29.16
CA GLU A 98 -12.25 13.82 29.48
C GLU A 98 -12.92 15.20 29.30
N THR A 99 -13.69 15.36 28.23
CA THR A 99 -14.42 16.61 27.95
C THR A 99 -15.58 16.82 28.93
N VAL A 100 -16.25 15.76 29.38
CA VAL A 100 -17.30 15.80 30.40
C VAL A 100 -16.74 16.25 31.75
N ASP A 101 -15.59 15.73 32.17
CA ASP A 101 -14.93 16.15 33.40
C ASP A 101 -14.60 17.64 33.37
N TYR A 102 -14.05 18.10 32.25
CA TYR A 102 -13.78 19.52 32.02
C TYR A 102 -15.05 20.38 32.09
N LEU A 103 -16.11 20.04 31.33
CA LEU A 103 -17.36 20.81 31.32
C LEU A 103 -18.07 20.81 32.69
N ASN A 104 -18.05 19.69 33.42
CA ASN A 104 -18.63 19.61 34.76
C ASN A 104 -17.82 20.43 35.77
N SER A 105 -16.49 20.52 35.62
CA SER A 105 -15.66 21.42 36.43
C SER A 105 -16.03 22.90 36.24
N LEU A 106 -16.57 23.25 35.07
CA LEU A 106 -17.13 24.56 34.74
C LEU A 106 -18.60 24.72 35.17
N GLY A 107 -19.17 23.74 35.89
CA GLY A 107 -20.53 23.76 36.40
C GLY A 107 -21.61 23.35 35.39
N GLN A 108 -21.24 22.85 34.21
CA GLN A 108 -22.23 22.26 33.30
C GLN A 108 -22.76 20.94 33.86
N LYS A 109 -23.99 20.57 33.45
CA LYS A 109 -24.67 19.34 33.87
C LYS A 109 -24.71 18.33 32.73
N VAL A 110 -23.54 17.78 32.40
CA VAL A 110 -23.37 16.86 31.28
C VAL A 110 -22.84 15.50 31.74
N GLY A 111 -23.10 14.49 30.93
CA GLY A 111 -22.57 13.15 31.15
C GLY A 111 -22.36 12.39 29.85
N VAL A 112 -21.72 11.24 29.97
CA VAL A 112 -21.49 10.28 28.88
C VAL A 112 -21.94 8.90 29.32
N LEU A 113 -22.64 8.19 28.44
CA LEU A 113 -22.90 6.76 28.58
C LEU A 113 -22.01 6.00 27.61
N LYS A 114 -21.11 5.20 28.16
CA LYS A 114 -20.19 4.36 27.41
C LYS A 114 -20.79 2.97 27.23
N VAL A 115 -21.10 2.61 25.99
CA VAL A 115 -21.65 1.28 25.66
C VAL A 115 -20.50 0.26 25.61
N ARG A 116 -20.55 -0.76 26.47
CA ARG A 116 -19.53 -1.82 26.54
C ARG A 116 -20.00 -3.13 25.91
N LEU A 117 -21.23 -3.53 26.23
CA LEU A 117 -21.89 -4.67 25.58
C LEU A 117 -22.94 -4.15 24.59
N TYR A 118 -22.57 -4.10 23.30
CA TYR A 118 -23.51 -3.66 22.25
C TYR A 118 -24.54 -4.74 21.90
N ARG A 119 -24.16 -6.02 21.94
CA ARG A 119 -25.05 -7.16 21.65
C ARG A 119 -24.81 -8.34 22.60
N PRO A 120 -25.86 -9.00 23.10
CA PRO A 120 -27.27 -8.60 23.02
C PRO A 120 -27.50 -7.27 23.75
N PHE A 121 -28.34 -6.41 23.17
CA PHE A 121 -28.61 -5.08 23.73
C PHE A 121 -29.61 -5.22 24.88
N ALA A 122 -29.24 -4.81 26.09
CA ALA A 122 -30.09 -4.91 27.27
C ALA A 122 -30.69 -3.52 27.62
N PRO A 123 -31.85 -3.14 27.03
CA PRO A 123 -32.38 -1.78 27.14
C PRO A 123 -32.67 -1.37 28.58
N GLU A 124 -33.21 -2.27 29.41
CA GLU A 124 -33.53 -1.98 30.81
C GLU A 124 -32.28 -1.58 31.62
N LEU A 125 -31.17 -2.31 31.45
CA LEU A 125 -29.90 -2.01 32.13
C LEU A 125 -29.26 -0.71 31.61
N MET A 126 -29.39 -0.45 30.31
CA MET A 126 -28.96 0.80 29.69
C MET A 126 -29.71 2.01 30.28
N LEU A 127 -31.05 1.92 30.32
CA LEU A 127 -31.90 2.96 30.91
C LEU A 127 -31.53 3.15 32.38
N GLN A 128 -31.34 2.07 33.15
CA GLN A 128 -30.96 2.11 34.57
C GLN A 128 -29.64 2.83 34.84
N ALA A 129 -28.67 2.78 33.92
CA ALA A 129 -27.40 3.48 34.05
C ALA A 129 -27.52 5.01 33.86
N LEU A 130 -28.55 5.48 33.15
CA LEU A 130 -28.76 6.90 32.85
C LEU A 130 -29.47 7.65 34.00
N PRO A 131 -29.03 8.86 34.41
CA PRO A 131 -29.78 9.70 35.35
C PRO A 131 -31.20 10.03 34.88
N ALA A 132 -32.19 9.94 35.76
CA ALA A 132 -33.60 10.27 35.44
C ALA A 132 -33.82 11.76 35.07
N THR A 133 -32.83 12.61 35.34
CA THR A 133 -32.80 14.04 34.99
C THR A 133 -32.52 14.31 33.52
N ILE A 134 -32.12 13.31 32.74
CA ILE A 134 -31.82 13.48 31.32
C ILE A 134 -33.06 13.96 30.57
N ARG A 135 -32.84 14.95 29.69
CA ARG A 135 -33.85 15.50 28.79
C ARG A 135 -33.43 15.45 27.34
N ARG A 136 -32.11 15.38 27.07
CA ARG A 136 -31.55 15.48 25.73
C ARG A 136 -30.36 14.54 25.56
N VAL A 137 -30.35 13.81 24.46
CA VAL A 137 -29.41 12.74 24.15
C VAL A 137 -28.81 12.97 22.76
N ALA A 138 -27.49 12.90 22.64
CA ALA A 138 -26.82 12.73 21.36
C ALA A 138 -26.23 11.32 21.29
N VAL A 139 -26.53 10.59 20.21
CA VAL A 139 -25.97 9.25 19.97
C VAL A 139 -24.94 9.36 18.85
N LEU A 140 -23.72 8.89 19.12
CA LEU A 140 -22.61 9.01 18.18
C LEU A 140 -22.20 7.65 17.63
N ASP A 141 -22.37 7.51 16.31
CA ASP A 141 -22.05 6.30 15.55
C ASP A 141 -20.77 6.49 14.74
N ARG A 142 -19.86 5.50 14.84
CA ARG A 142 -18.62 5.45 14.06
C ARG A 142 -18.79 4.59 12.80
N THR A 143 -19.88 4.83 12.08
CA THR A 143 -20.25 4.12 10.84
C THR A 143 -21.13 5.02 9.97
N LYS A 144 -21.39 4.61 8.73
CA LYS A 144 -22.37 5.23 7.83
C LYS A 144 -23.13 4.11 7.12
N GLU A 145 -24.45 4.14 7.21
CA GLU A 145 -25.36 3.25 6.46
C GLU A 145 -26.13 4.10 5.43
N PRO A 146 -25.63 4.24 4.18
CA PRO A 146 -26.27 5.10 3.18
C PRO A 146 -27.73 4.70 2.92
N GLY A 147 -28.64 5.67 2.97
CA GLY A 147 -30.08 5.46 2.78
C GLY A 147 -30.85 4.95 3.99
N SER A 148 -30.19 4.70 5.12
CA SER A 148 -30.89 4.38 6.38
C SER A 148 -31.54 5.61 7.02
N ASP A 149 -32.57 5.38 7.82
CA ASP A 149 -33.26 6.36 8.66
C ASP A 149 -32.49 6.72 9.95
N GLY A 150 -31.27 6.20 10.10
CA GLY A 150 -30.37 6.45 11.20
C GLY A 150 -29.35 5.33 11.38
N GLU A 151 -28.24 5.63 12.04
CA GLU A 151 -27.19 4.65 12.30
C GLU A 151 -27.57 3.61 13.38
N PRO A 152 -26.86 2.46 13.48
CA PRO A 152 -27.27 1.34 14.31
C PRO A 152 -27.44 1.66 15.80
N LEU A 153 -26.47 2.34 16.43
CA LEU A 153 -26.58 2.64 17.86
C LEU A 153 -27.67 3.67 18.11
N TYR A 154 -27.78 4.70 17.26
CA TYR A 154 -28.90 5.64 17.29
C TYR A 154 -30.27 4.94 17.28
N LYS A 155 -30.49 4.01 16.35
CA LYS A 155 -31.76 3.26 16.25
C LYS A 155 -32.06 2.41 17.48
N ASP A 156 -31.05 1.78 18.08
CA ASP A 156 -31.22 1.00 19.30
C ASP A 156 -31.62 1.88 20.50
N ILE A 157 -30.99 3.05 20.64
CA ILE A 157 -31.28 4.00 21.71
C ILE A 157 -32.67 4.61 21.55
N VAL A 158 -33.03 5.05 20.34
CA VAL A 158 -34.38 5.56 20.07
C VAL A 158 -35.42 4.50 20.39
N THR A 159 -35.20 3.25 19.97
CA THR A 159 -36.09 2.12 20.24
C THR A 159 -36.25 1.88 21.75
N ALA A 160 -35.15 1.83 22.50
CA ALA A 160 -35.17 1.61 23.94
C ALA A 160 -35.93 2.72 24.69
N LEU A 161 -35.70 3.99 24.31
CA LEU A 161 -36.38 5.14 24.90
C LEU A 161 -37.87 5.19 24.53
N ALA A 162 -38.22 4.83 23.29
CA ALA A 162 -39.61 4.75 22.85
C ALA A 162 -40.38 3.65 23.60
N GLN A 163 -39.76 2.48 23.82
CA GLN A 163 -40.33 1.39 24.61
C GLN A 163 -40.52 1.79 26.09
N ASP A 164 -39.53 2.47 26.69
CA ASP A 164 -39.63 3.02 28.05
C ASP A 164 -40.79 4.02 28.17
N SER A 165 -40.90 4.95 27.21
CA SER A 165 -41.96 5.96 27.19
C SER A 165 -43.36 5.38 26.93
N ALA A 166 -43.47 4.28 26.20
CA ALA A 166 -44.72 3.58 25.98
C ALA A 166 -45.15 2.71 27.17
N GLY A 167 -44.19 2.35 28.05
CA GLY A 167 -44.46 1.60 29.28
C GLY A 167 -45.12 2.47 30.36
N GLY A 168 -46.09 1.92 31.09
CA GLY A 168 -46.86 2.61 32.13
C GLY A 168 -46.09 3.02 33.41
N GLY A 169 -44.76 3.10 33.35
CA GLY A 169 -43.85 3.41 34.45
C GLY A 169 -42.43 3.76 33.97
N GLY A 170 -42.31 4.43 32.82
CA GLY A 170 -41.03 4.78 32.19
C GLY A 170 -40.08 5.53 33.13
N ARG A 171 -38.78 5.28 32.97
CA ARG A 171 -37.72 5.88 33.80
C ARG A 171 -37.68 7.39 33.67
N PHE A 172 -37.98 7.90 32.48
CA PHE A 172 -38.01 9.33 32.20
C PHE A 172 -39.44 9.85 32.23
N GLY A 173 -39.66 11.03 32.83
CA GLY A 173 -41.00 11.64 32.88
C GLY A 173 -41.61 11.95 31.51
N SER A 174 -40.78 12.01 30.47
CA SER A 174 -41.16 12.07 29.05
C SER A 174 -39.99 11.54 28.21
N MET A 175 -40.26 11.14 26.97
CA MET A 175 -39.21 10.75 26.02
C MET A 175 -38.18 11.89 25.87
N PRO A 176 -36.88 11.66 26.16
CA PRO A 176 -35.84 12.63 25.89
C PRO A 176 -35.76 12.97 24.41
N LEU A 177 -35.37 14.20 24.07
CA LEU A 177 -35.04 14.55 22.69
C LEU A 177 -33.74 13.83 22.30
N VAL A 178 -33.75 13.10 21.19
CA VAL A 178 -32.60 12.31 20.71
C VAL A 178 -32.15 12.81 19.35
N ILE A 179 -30.86 13.11 19.22
CA ILE A 179 -30.19 13.36 17.92
C ILE A 179 -29.13 12.28 17.66
N GLY A 180 -28.94 11.91 16.40
CA GLY A 180 -27.90 11.02 15.91
C GLY A 180 -26.81 11.80 15.17
N GLY A 181 -25.56 11.41 15.37
CA GLY A 181 -24.41 12.01 14.70
C GLY A 181 -23.36 10.97 14.30
N ARG A 182 -22.69 11.22 13.19
CA ARG A 182 -21.56 10.40 12.72
C ARG A 182 -20.23 11.08 13.02
N TYR A 183 -19.25 10.30 13.46
CA TYR A 183 -17.90 10.79 13.74
C TYR A 183 -16.83 9.76 13.36
N GLY A 184 -15.58 10.20 13.22
CA GLY A 184 -14.41 9.33 13.29
C GLY A 184 -14.28 8.24 12.22
N LEU A 185 -14.99 8.34 11.09
CA LEU A 185 -14.90 7.37 9.99
C LEU A 185 -13.46 7.29 9.48
N SER A 186 -12.96 6.07 9.23
CA SER A 186 -11.58 5.82 8.80
C SER A 186 -10.52 6.52 9.66
N SER A 187 -10.74 6.61 10.97
CA SER A 187 -9.83 7.29 11.90
C SER A 187 -9.77 8.82 11.78
N LYS A 188 -10.79 9.47 11.21
CA LYS A 188 -10.95 10.93 11.33
C LYS A 188 -10.86 11.36 12.79
N GLU A 189 -10.22 12.51 13.03
CA GLU A 189 -10.03 13.05 14.38
C GLU A 189 -11.37 13.32 15.09
N PHE A 190 -11.31 13.25 16.42
CA PHE A 190 -12.44 13.53 17.29
C PHE A 190 -11.95 14.18 18.59
N THR A 191 -11.91 15.50 18.56
CA THR A 191 -11.24 16.35 19.58
C THR A 191 -12.23 16.88 20.63
N PRO A 192 -11.75 17.44 21.75
CA PRO A 192 -12.61 18.09 22.74
C PRO A 192 -13.50 19.20 22.15
N GLY A 193 -12.98 20.04 21.24
CA GLY A 193 -13.76 21.08 20.57
C GLY A 193 -14.95 20.51 19.79
N MET A 194 -14.74 19.40 19.07
CA MET A 194 -15.80 18.67 18.37
C MET A 194 -16.84 18.10 19.33
N ILE A 195 -16.42 17.61 20.50
CA ILE A 195 -17.32 17.06 21.53
C ILE A 195 -18.16 18.17 22.17
N VAL A 196 -17.56 19.33 22.45
CA VAL A 196 -18.25 20.51 22.97
C VAL A 196 -19.33 20.96 22.00
N ALA A 197 -19.04 21.03 20.69
CA ALA A 197 -20.02 21.36 19.66
C ALA A 197 -21.26 20.43 19.69
N VAL A 198 -21.07 19.14 19.96
CA VAL A 198 -22.19 18.19 20.13
C VAL A 198 -23.04 18.52 21.37
N TYR A 199 -22.41 18.86 22.51
CA TYR A 199 -23.16 19.27 23.72
C TYR A 199 -23.85 20.62 23.57
N GLU A 200 -23.26 21.55 22.82
CA GLU A 200 -23.85 22.84 22.45
C GLU A 200 -25.08 22.63 21.56
N GLN A 201 -25.00 21.69 20.62
CA GLN A 201 -26.14 21.35 19.79
C GLN A 201 -27.34 20.90 20.64
N LEU A 202 -27.10 20.11 21.69
CA LEU A 202 -28.14 19.71 22.64
C LEU A 202 -28.74 20.88 23.43
N THR A 203 -28.19 22.09 23.42
CA THR A 203 -28.80 23.27 24.06
C THR A 203 -29.83 23.96 23.18
N LEU A 204 -29.77 23.75 21.86
CA LEU A 204 -30.64 24.43 20.91
C LEU A 204 -32.09 23.97 21.04
N GLU A 205 -33.03 24.85 20.73
CA GLU A 205 -34.45 24.50 20.67
C GLU A 205 -34.71 23.45 19.58
N GLN A 206 -34.09 23.63 18.41
CA GLN A 206 -34.17 22.72 17.26
C GLN A 206 -32.76 22.24 16.88
N PRO A 207 -32.24 21.20 17.55
CA PRO A 207 -30.93 20.66 17.21
C PRO A 207 -30.96 19.94 15.85
N LYS A 208 -29.91 20.14 15.05
CA LYS A 208 -29.61 19.36 13.85
C LYS A 208 -29.49 17.88 14.21
N ASN A 209 -30.38 17.06 13.66
CA ASN A 209 -30.30 15.61 13.69
C ASN A 209 -29.54 15.07 12.45
N HIS A 210 -29.06 13.83 12.50
CA HIS A 210 -28.27 13.17 11.44
C HIS A 210 -27.02 13.94 11.02
N PHE A 211 -26.38 14.61 11.98
CA PHE A 211 -25.23 15.46 11.72
C PHE A 211 -23.94 14.68 11.48
N THR A 212 -22.91 15.36 11.01
CA THR A 212 -21.51 14.89 10.99
C THR A 212 -20.65 15.82 11.83
N ILE A 213 -19.54 15.33 12.38
CA ILE A 213 -18.56 16.14 13.11
C ILE A 213 -17.14 15.74 12.71
N GLY A 214 -16.25 16.73 12.55
CA GLY A 214 -14.86 16.53 12.10
C GLY A 214 -14.64 16.62 10.59
N ILE A 215 -15.63 17.10 9.82
CA ILE A 215 -15.52 17.38 8.38
C ILE A 215 -16.27 18.67 8.04
N HIS A 216 -15.99 19.24 6.87
CA HIS A 216 -16.74 20.35 6.29
C HIS A 216 -17.67 19.81 5.19
N ASP A 217 -18.94 19.55 5.53
CA ASP A 217 -19.96 19.10 4.59
C ASP A 217 -20.77 20.29 4.07
N ASP A 218 -20.25 20.93 3.04
CA ASP A 218 -20.86 22.06 2.33
C ASP A 218 -21.87 21.64 1.25
N LEU A 219 -22.07 20.32 1.07
CA LEU A 219 -22.99 19.77 0.08
C LEU A 219 -24.34 19.43 0.72
N SER A 220 -24.34 18.55 1.71
CA SER A 220 -25.56 18.15 2.42
C SER A 220 -25.79 18.96 3.70
N ASN A 221 -24.85 19.85 4.05
CA ASN A 221 -24.93 20.72 5.22
C ASN A 221 -25.16 19.95 6.53
N THR A 222 -24.62 18.73 6.64
CA THR A 222 -24.80 17.89 7.83
C THR A 222 -23.77 18.19 8.92
N SER A 223 -22.63 18.81 8.58
CA SER A 223 -21.57 19.07 9.57
C SER A 223 -22.00 20.09 10.63
N LEU A 224 -21.43 19.95 11.83
CA LEU A 224 -21.44 20.97 12.88
C LEU A 224 -20.11 21.73 12.84
N ASP A 225 -20.14 23.03 13.17
CA ASP A 225 -18.93 23.83 13.38
C ASP A 225 -18.35 23.55 14.77
N TRP A 226 -17.03 23.68 14.92
CA TRP A 226 -16.35 23.49 16.21
C TRP A 226 -15.18 24.46 16.37
N ASP A 227 -14.80 24.71 17.63
CA ASP A 227 -13.61 25.47 17.98
C ASP A 227 -12.40 24.54 18.09
N ASP A 228 -11.46 24.66 17.14
CA ASP A 228 -10.23 23.87 17.10
C ASP A 228 -9.20 24.30 18.16
N SER A 229 -9.39 25.46 18.80
CA SER A 229 -8.50 25.97 19.86
C SER A 229 -8.85 25.45 21.25
N LEU A 230 -10.04 24.84 21.42
CA LEU A 230 -10.50 24.38 22.72
C LEU A 230 -9.62 23.24 23.26
N ARG A 231 -9.18 23.38 24.52
CA ARG A 231 -8.42 22.38 25.27
C ARG A 231 -9.11 22.07 26.60
N THR A 232 -8.97 20.83 27.06
CA THR A 232 -9.36 20.42 28.42
C THR A 232 -8.20 20.65 29.39
N SER A 233 -8.46 20.59 30.70
CA SER A 233 -7.39 20.68 31.71
C SER A 233 -6.32 19.59 31.60
N ALA A 234 -6.64 18.44 30.96
CA ALA A 234 -5.68 17.37 30.74
C ALA A 234 -4.50 17.78 29.84
N HIS A 235 -4.69 18.80 28.99
CA HIS A 235 -3.64 19.35 28.15
C HIS A 235 -2.48 19.93 28.99
N ASP A 236 -2.80 20.77 30.00
CA ASP A 236 -1.79 21.46 30.82
C ASP A 236 -1.04 20.51 31.77
N GLU A 237 -1.68 19.41 32.16
CA GLU A 237 -1.14 18.42 33.09
C GLU A 237 -0.20 17.40 32.42
N THR A 238 -0.08 17.42 31.09
CA THR A 238 0.70 16.43 30.34
C THR A 238 1.87 17.05 29.59
N PHE A 239 3.01 16.37 29.61
CA PHE A 239 4.11 16.63 28.69
C PHE A 239 3.78 15.99 27.33
N GLN A 240 3.87 16.79 26.27
CA GLN A 240 3.48 16.43 24.92
C GLN A 240 4.67 16.58 23.97
N ALA A 241 4.94 15.55 23.17
CA ALA A 241 6.06 15.56 22.22
C ALA A 241 5.66 15.01 20.85
N VAL A 242 6.15 15.68 19.80
CA VAL A 242 5.90 15.33 18.38
C VAL A 242 7.23 15.05 17.67
N PHE A 243 7.29 13.96 16.91
CA PHE A 243 8.49 13.55 16.18
C PHE A 243 8.18 13.27 14.72
N TYR A 244 8.81 14.03 13.83
CA TYR A 244 8.82 13.81 12.40
C TYR A 244 10.00 12.93 12.00
N GLY A 245 9.71 11.71 11.54
CA GLY A 245 10.68 10.75 11.04
C GLY A 245 10.36 10.27 9.64
N LEU A 246 11.29 9.57 9.02
CA LEU A 246 11.12 8.87 7.75
C LEU A 246 10.78 7.40 8.00
N GLY A 247 9.81 6.86 7.26
CA GLY A 247 9.53 5.43 7.25
C GLY A 247 10.81 4.65 6.97
N SER A 248 11.22 3.81 7.94
CA SER A 248 12.47 3.03 8.03
C SER A 248 13.73 3.68 8.65
N ASP A 249 13.68 4.92 9.15
CA ASP A 249 14.81 5.54 9.88
C ASP A 249 14.94 5.12 11.35
N GLY A 250 13.91 4.45 11.88
CA GLY A 250 13.85 3.90 13.24
C GLY A 250 13.23 4.83 14.29
N THR A 251 12.72 6.00 13.92
CA THR A 251 12.06 6.98 14.82
C THR A 251 10.93 6.37 15.64
N VAL A 252 9.97 5.71 14.99
CA VAL A 252 8.84 5.06 15.64
C VAL A 252 9.29 3.99 16.65
N SER A 253 10.30 3.19 16.29
CA SER A 253 10.85 2.17 17.19
C SER A 253 11.52 2.78 18.40
N ALA A 254 12.24 3.89 18.20
CA ALA A 254 12.87 4.66 19.27
C ALA A 254 11.81 5.22 20.23
N ASN A 255 10.75 5.84 19.70
CA ASN A 255 9.66 6.39 20.49
C ASN A 255 8.89 5.32 21.28
N LYS A 256 8.62 4.16 20.68
CA LYS A 256 8.06 3.00 21.42
C LYS A 256 8.96 2.53 22.56
N ASN A 257 10.28 2.64 22.40
CA ASN A 257 11.22 2.33 23.46
C ASN A 257 11.21 3.43 24.53
N SER A 258 11.21 4.71 24.15
CA SER A 258 11.11 5.84 25.09
C SER A 258 9.86 5.75 25.98
N ILE A 259 8.71 5.39 25.42
CA ILE A 259 7.47 5.14 26.19
C ILE A 259 7.68 4.07 27.26
N LYS A 260 8.32 2.95 26.89
CA LYS A 260 8.61 1.84 27.82
C LYS A 260 9.59 2.27 28.91
N ILE A 261 10.64 2.99 28.55
CA ILE A 261 11.64 3.48 29.49
C ILE A 261 10.97 4.38 30.53
N ILE A 262 10.21 5.38 30.07
CA ILE A 262 9.56 6.34 30.98
C ILE A 262 8.52 5.62 31.84
N GLY A 263 7.58 4.87 31.25
CA GLY A 263 6.53 4.19 32.00
C GLY A 263 6.98 3.03 32.90
N GLN A 264 8.24 2.58 32.80
CA GLN A 264 8.83 1.59 33.72
C GLN A 264 9.74 2.22 34.78
N SER A 265 10.21 3.45 34.55
CA SER A 265 11.18 4.13 35.41
C SER A 265 10.55 5.27 36.21
N THR A 266 9.30 5.64 35.92
CA THR A 266 8.54 6.68 36.62
C THR A 266 7.12 6.21 36.92
N ASP A 267 6.43 6.95 37.80
CA ASP A 267 4.99 6.77 38.08
C ASP A 267 4.09 7.46 37.03
N LEU A 268 4.67 8.03 35.97
CA LEU A 268 3.90 8.71 34.94
C LEU A 268 3.14 7.70 34.08
N HIS A 269 1.89 8.03 33.76
CA HIS A 269 1.19 7.41 32.65
C HIS A 269 1.85 7.83 31.33
N ALA A 270 1.96 6.88 30.41
CA ALA A 270 2.59 7.10 29.10
C ALA A 270 1.64 6.68 27.97
N GLN A 271 1.51 7.53 26.96
CA GLN A 271 0.73 7.28 25.75
C GLN A 271 1.62 7.50 24.52
N GLY A 272 1.43 6.66 23.49
CA GLY A 272 2.01 6.90 22.17
C GLY A 272 1.05 6.55 21.06
N TYR A 273 0.89 7.50 20.14
CA TYR A 273 0.18 7.31 18.87
C TYR A 273 1.13 7.60 17.72
N PHE A 274 1.00 6.86 16.62
CA PHE A 274 1.93 6.92 15.50
C PHE A 274 1.13 7.03 14.21
N VAL A 275 1.23 8.19 13.57
CA VAL A 275 0.69 8.42 12.24
C VAL A 275 1.71 7.91 11.24
N TYR A 276 1.30 6.92 10.44
CA TYR A 276 2.09 6.39 9.34
C TYR A 276 1.45 6.83 8.02
N ASP A 277 2.29 7.12 7.04
CA ASP A 277 1.87 7.04 5.64
C ASP A 277 1.69 5.56 5.26
N SER A 278 0.73 5.28 4.39
CA SER A 278 0.53 3.98 3.75
C SER A 278 1.71 3.58 2.86
N LYS A 279 2.51 4.55 2.39
CA LYS A 279 3.81 4.30 1.76
C LYS A 279 4.77 3.63 2.75
N LYS A 280 5.17 2.38 2.43
CA LYS A 280 5.99 1.54 3.32
C LYS A 280 7.36 2.08 3.70
N SER A 281 7.97 2.91 2.86
CA SER A 281 9.33 3.41 3.09
C SER A 281 9.52 4.77 2.46
N GLY A 282 10.32 5.62 3.10
CA GLY A 282 10.66 6.95 2.59
C GLY A 282 9.50 7.96 2.67
N ALA A 283 8.48 7.69 3.49
CA ALA A 283 7.37 8.61 3.71
C ALA A 283 7.40 9.15 5.13
N VAL A 284 6.69 10.26 5.38
CA VAL A 284 6.68 10.89 6.70
C VAL A 284 5.99 9.99 7.72
N THR A 285 6.52 9.97 8.93
CA THR A 285 5.90 9.38 10.12
C THR A 285 5.86 10.44 11.20
N VAL A 286 4.72 10.60 11.85
CA VAL A 286 4.54 11.57 12.93
C VAL A 286 4.18 10.82 14.20
N SER A 287 5.05 10.86 15.20
CA SER A 287 4.81 10.23 16.50
C SER A 287 4.29 11.26 17.49
N HIS A 288 3.19 10.97 18.17
CA HIS A 288 2.61 11.79 19.24
C HIS A 288 2.77 11.06 20.56
N LEU A 289 3.50 11.65 21.50
CA LEU A 289 3.75 11.08 22.83
C LEU A 289 3.16 12.00 23.90
N ARG A 290 2.49 11.40 24.89
CA ARG A 290 2.04 12.10 26.09
C ARG A 290 2.51 11.40 27.35
N PHE A 291 2.92 12.19 28.35
CA PHE A 291 3.32 11.69 29.66
C PHE A 291 2.73 12.58 30.75
N GLY A 292 2.12 12.00 31.78
CA GLY A 292 1.51 12.79 32.84
C GLY A 292 1.20 11.97 34.10
N PRO A 293 0.90 12.65 35.22
CA PRO A 293 0.63 12.00 36.50
C PRO A 293 -0.74 11.30 36.55
N ASN A 294 -1.68 11.73 35.69
CA ASN A 294 -3.04 11.21 35.64
C ASN A 294 -3.24 10.25 34.47
N GLN A 295 -4.30 9.43 34.52
CA GLN A 295 -4.67 8.54 33.42
C GLN A 295 -4.94 9.36 32.14
N ILE A 296 -4.17 9.10 31.09
CA ILE A 296 -4.29 9.81 29.82
C ILE A 296 -5.47 9.23 29.02
N ARG A 297 -6.55 10.03 28.90
CA ARG A 297 -7.76 9.68 28.12
C ARG A 297 -7.78 10.26 26.71
N SER A 298 -6.81 11.11 26.37
CA SER A 298 -6.74 11.90 25.14
C SER A 298 -6.55 11.02 23.90
N SER A 299 -7.62 10.40 23.41
CA SER A 299 -7.64 9.50 22.26
C SER A 299 -7.72 10.26 20.92
N TYR A 300 -6.98 11.36 20.82
CA TYR A 300 -6.89 12.29 19.70
C TYR A 300 -5.43 12.79 19.58
N LEU A 301 -5.05 13.35 18.43
CA LEU A 301 -3.68 13.83 18.18
C LEU A 301 -3.31 15.01 19.09
N ILE A 302 -2.00 15.25 19.26
CA ILE A 302 -1.54 16.51 19.86
C ILE A 302 -1.86 17.62 18.86
N ALA A 303 -2.52 18.69 19.31
CA ALA A 303 -3.02 19.72 18.41
C ALA A 303 -1.96 20.82 18.16
N ASN A 304 -2.27 21.73 17.24
CA ASN A 304 -1.38 22.84 16.91
C ASN A 304 -1.14 23.73 18.14
N GLY A 305 0.13 24.09 18.37
CA GLY A 305 0.56 24.91 19.50
C GLY A 305 0.68 24.18 20.84
N ASP A 306 0.57 22.86 20.88
CA ASP A 306 0.46 22.10 22.14
C ASP A 306 1.74 21.39 22.61
N ALA A 307 2.64 21.04 21.70
CA ALA A 307 3.79 20.20 21.98
C ALA A 307 4.90 20.95 22.71
N ASN A 308 5.31 20.44 23.87
CA ASN A 308 6.49 20.89 24.61
C ASN A 308 7.79 20.63 23.86
N PHE A 309 7.81 19.59 23.02
CA PHE A 309 8.99 19.14 22.30
C PHE A 309 8.63 18.72 20.88
N VAL A 310 9.37 19.25 19.90
CA VAL A 310 9.24 18.87 18.49
C VAL A 310 10.60 18.43 17.95
N ALA A 311 10.65 17.29 17.28
CA ALA A 311 11.86 16.83 16.58
C ALA A 311 11.62 16.58 15.11
N CYS A 312 12.58 17.01 14.29
CA CYS A 312 12.63 16.79 12.85
C CYS A 312 13.89 15.98 12.51
N HIS A 313 13.71 14.71 12.17
CA HIS A 313 14.82 13.80 11.91
C HIS A 313 15.28 13.85 10.44
N GLN A 314 14.56 14.58 9.58
CA GLN A 314 14.89 14.78 8.16
C GLN A 314 14.80 16.26 7.79
N PRO A 315 15.91 16.94 7.45
CA PRO A 315 15.89 18.39 7.25
C PRO A 315 15.00 18.82 6.08
N GLY A 316 14.88 17.99 5.03
CA GLY A 316 14.01 18.27 3.88
C GLY A 316 12.51 18.38 4.21
N PHE A 317 12.07 17.93 5.39
CA PHE A 317 10.69 18.11 5.82
C PHE A 317 10.34 19.57 6.13
N LEU A 318 11.31 20.39 6.52
CA LEU A 318 11.09 21.83 6.75
C LEU A 318 10.73 22.58 5.46
N GLU A 319 11.11 22.05 4.29
CA GLU A 319 10.72 22.63 3.00
C GLU A 319 9.26 22.32 2.62
N LYS A 320 8.64 21.31 3.24
CA LYS A 320 7.39 20.69 2.76
C LYS A 320 6.24 20.73 3.76
N TYR A 321 6.55 20.56 5.04
CA TYR A 321 5.58 20.44 6.11
C TYR A 321 5.77 21.59 7.10
N ASP A 322 4.66 21.99 7.68
CA ASP A 322 4.66 22.88 8.84
C ASP A 322 5.00 22.08 10.10
N VAL A 323 6.29 21.78 10.26
CA VAL A 323 6.81 20.94 11.35
C VAL A 323 6.62 21.60 12.72
N LEU A 324 6.70 22.93 12.77
CA LEU A 324 6.64 23.70 14.01
C LEU A 324 5.22 24.15 14.38
N ASN A 325 4.19 23.86 13.56
CA ASN A 325 2.80 24.12 13.91
C ASN A 325 2.41 23.58 15.29
N PHE A 326 2.87 22.37 15.61
CA PHE A 326 2.63 21.72 16.90
C PHE A 326 3.38 22.36 18.07
N ALA A 327 4.44 23.13 17.84
CA ALA A 327 5.29 23.66 18.91
C ALA A 327 4.55 24.73 19.72
N LYS A 328 4.49 24.55 21.05
CA LYS A 328 4.01 25.58 21.97
C LYS A 328 5.02 26.72 22.13
N CYS A 329 4.59 27.85 22.70
CA CYS A 329 5.52 28.91 23.10
C CYS A 329 6.51 28.39 24.16
N GLY A 330 7.81 28.64 23.97
CA GLY A 330 8.90 28.11 24.80
C GLY A 330 9.22 26.63 24.56
N ALA A 331 8.72 26.01 23.49
CA ALA A 331 9.02 24.61 23.16
C ALA A 331 10.50 24.38 22.84
N VAL A 332 10.91 23.11 22.89
CA VAL A 332 12.23 22.68 22.41
C VAL A 332 12.10 22.09 21.00
N PHE A 333 12.94 22.55 20.08
CA PHE A 333 13.03 22.02 18.72
C PHE A 333 14.38 21.34 18.47
N LEU A 334 14.35 20.10 17.98
CA LEU A 334 15.53 19.31 17.60
C LEU A 334 15.55 19.03 16.09
N LEU A 335 16.64 19.41 15.41
CA LEU A 335 16.84 19.14 13.98
C LEU A 335 18.07 18.26 13.72
N ASN A 336 17.88 17.18 12.96
CA ASN A 336 18.98 16.46 12.33
C ASN A 336 19.45 17.23 11.07
N SER A 337 20.70 17.70 11.03
CA SER A 337 21.26 18.44 9.90
C SER A 337 22.76 18.18 9.76
N SER A 338 23.25 18.11 8.51
CA SER A 338 24.68 18.04 8.21
C SER A 338 25.36 19.41 8.13
N ALA A 339 24.60 20.50 8.27
CA ALA A 339 25.16 21.84 8.38
C ALA A 339 25.90 22.01 9.71
N ALA A 340 27.00 22.77 9.70
CA ALA A 340 27.72 23.09 10.93
C ALA A 340 26.82 23.87 11.91
N PRO A 341 26.98 23.71 13.24
CA PRO A 341 26.10 24.34 14.23
C PRO A 341 26.01 25.87 14.14
N ASP A 342 27.06 26.54 13.66
CA ASP A 342 27.15 27.98 13.43
C ASP A 342 26.51 28.44 12.11
N ALA A 343 26.30 27.52 11.16
CA ALA A 343 25.72 27.79 9.84
C ALA A 343 24.28 27.25 9.67
N VAL A 344 23.83 26.35 10.54
CA VAL A 344 22.52 25.67 10.40
C VAL A 344 21.35 26.64 10.40
N TRP A 345 21.45 27.76 11.14
CA TRP A 345 20.41 28.79 11.18
C TRP A 345 20.06 29.30 9.78
N ASP A 346 21.09 29.59 8.97
CA ASP A 346 20.92 30.13 7.62
C ASP A 346 20.40 29.09 6.61
N THR A 347 20.36 27.81 6.99
CA THR A 347 19.78 26.74 6.16
C THR A 347 18.28 26.57 6.37
N LEU A 348 17.72 27.16 7.43
CA LEU A 348 16.30 27.06 7.73
C LEU A 348 15.47 27.93 6.78
N PRO A 349 14.26 27.48 6.36
CA PRO A 349 13.32 28.34 5.68
C PRO A 349 12.98 29.59 6.52
N PRO A 350 12.79 30.77 5.90
CA PRO A 350 12.47 31.99 6.66
C PRO A 350 11.23 31.89 7.55
N SER A 351 10.20 31.14 7.13
CA SER A 351 9.01 30.90 7.96
C SER A 351 9.34 30.17 9.26
N ILE A 352 10.21 29.16 9.19
CA ILE A 352 10.66 28.38 10.35
C ILE A 352 11.53 29.25 11.28
N GLN A 353 12.40 30.10 10.73
CA GLN A 353 13.17 31.06 11.52
C GLN A 353 12.24 32.00 12.29
N GLN A 354 11.21 32.54 11.61
CA GLN A 354 10.23 33.42 12.22
C GLN A 354 9.43 32.73 13.34
N GLU A 355 8.97 31.50 13.11
CA GLU A 355 8.26 30.72 14.13
C GLU A 355 9.13 30.42 15.37
N ILE A 356 10.42 30.13 15.18
CA ILE A 356 11.35 29.93 16.29
C ILE A 356 11.48 31.20 17.14
N ILE A 357 11.53 32.38 16.50
CA ILE A 357 11.62 33.67 17.20
C ILE A 357 10.30 33.99 17.90
N ASP A 358 9.19 33.97 17.17
CA ASP A 358 7.87 34.42 17.66
C ASP A 358 7.36 33.57 18.82
N ARG A 359 7.69 32.27 18.83
CA ARG A 359 7.29 31.32 19.87
C ARG A 359 8.40 31.05 20.89
N GLU A 360 9.48 31.83 20.89
CA GLU A 360 10.62 31.69 21.82
C GLU A 360 11.15 30.23 21.91
N ILE A 361 11.24 29.54 20.77
CA ILE A 361 11.61 28.12 20.72
C ILE A 361 13.11 27.96 20.99
N THR A 362 13.44 27.02 21.88
CA THR A 362 14.85 26.64 22.11
C THR A 362 15.30 25.64 21.05
N PHE A 363 16.22 26.07 20.18
CA PHE A 363 16.66 25.28 19.02
C PHE A 363 17.95 24.47 19.27
N TYR A 364 17.94 23.18 18.94
CA TYR A 364 19.08 22.26 18.97
C TYR A 364 19.31 21.59 17.62
N THR A 365 20.57 21.30 17.30
CA THR A 365 20.96 20.55 16.09
C THR A 365 22.00 19.47 16.36
N ILE A 366 22.03 18.46 15.47
CA ILE A 366 23.03 17.39 15.43
C ILE A 366 23.14 16.82 14.00
N ASP A 367 24.35 16.44 13.56
CA ASP A 367 24.51 15.57 12.38
C ASP A 367 24.46 14.11 12.82
N ALA A 368 23.25 13.57 12.88
CA ALA A 368 23.06 12.21 13.36
C ALA A 368 23.63 11.15 12.38
N TYR A 369 23.76 11.47 11.10
CA TYR A 369 24.30 10.54 10.10
C TYR A 369 25.82 10.43 10.22
N ASP A 370 26.52 11.55 10.40
CA ASP A 370 27.96 11.54 10.67
C ASP A 370 28.28 10.86 12.01
N VAL A 371 27.51 11.14 13.07
CA VAL A 371 27.66 10.44 14.36
C VAL A 371 27.42 8.93 14.18
N ALA A 372 26.39 8.52 13.44
CA ALA A 372 26.14 7.11 13.15
C ALA A 372 27.30 6.46 12.38
N GLN A 373 27.93 7.18 11.45
CA GLN A 373 29.09 6.70 10.71
C GLN A 373 30.33 6.56 11.62
N ARG A 374 30.66 7.56 12.45
CA ARG A 374 31.79 7.54 13.40
C ARG A 374 31.65 6.48 14.48
N SER A 375 30.42 6.26 14.93
CA SER A 375 30.07 5.22 15.90
C SER A 375 29.91 3.82 15.29
N GLY A 376 30.00 3.66 13.97
CA GLY A 376 29.88 2.36 13.30
C GLY A 376 28.45 1.80 13.22
N MET A 377 27.43 2.65 13.37
CA MET A 377 26.01 2.32 13.22
C MET A 377 25.47 2.46 11.78
N GLY A 378 26.33 2.90 10.84
CA GLY A 378 25.96 3.07 9.44
C GLY A 378 25.00 4.24 9.25
N LYS A 379 23.82 4.00 8.66
CA LYS A 379 22.78 5.04 8.42
C LYS A 379 21.69 5.09 9.49
N ARG A 380 21.88 4.42 10.64
CA ARG A 380 20.86 4.32 11.71
C ARG A 380 21.01 5.44 12.71
N ILE A 381 20.02 6.33 12.75
CA ILE A 381 20.03 7.55 13.59
C ILE A 381 19.15 7.40 14.85
N ASN A 382 18.42 6.30 14.99
CA ASN A 382 17.41 6.09 16.02
C ASN A 382 17.94 6.22 17.47
N THR A 383 19.05 5.55 17.81
CA THR A 383 19.65 5.64 19.15
C THR A 383 20.16 7.06 19.45
N ILE A 384 20.68 7.75 18.42
CA ILE A 384 21.22 9.12 18.53
C ILE A 384 20.07 10.08 18.82
N MET A 385 19.04 10.10 17.97
CA MET A 385 17.90 11.02 18.14
C MET A 385 17.13 10.74 19.43
N GLN A 386 17.02 9.48 19.85
CA GLN A 386 16.45 9.11 21.16
C GLN A 386 17.26 9.70 22.32
N THR A 387 18.59 9.62 22.25
CA THR A 387 19.48 10.17 23.27
C THR A 387 19.32 11.70 23.36
N CYS A 388 19.21 12.38 22.21
CA CYS A 388 18.92 13.82 22.17
C CYS A 388 17.60 14.15 22.89
N PHE A 389 16.51 13.43 22.59
CA PHE A 389 15.21 13.64 23.25
C PHE A 389 15.33 13.57 24.78
N PHE A 390 15.94 12.52 25.31
CA PHE A 390 16.10 12.38 26.75
C PHE A 390 17.03 13.44 27.37
N ALA A 391 18.05 13.89 26.64
CA ALA A 391 19.01 14.86 27.15
C ALA A 391 18.44 16.30 27.26
N ILE A 392 17.47 16.67 26.41
CA ILE A 392 17.01 18.07 26.28
C ILE A 392 15.49 18.26 26.44
N SER A 393 14.70 17.20 26.58
CA SER A 393 13.24 17.31 26.79
C SER A 393 12.83 17.78 28.18
N GLY A 394 13.68 17.58 29.18
CA GLY A 394 13.38 17.91 30.59
C GLY A 394 12.38 16.97 31.27
N ILE A 395 11.96 15.87 30.62
CA ILE A 395 11.01 14.90 31.22
C ILE A 395 11.63 14.07 32.35
N LEU A 396 12.95 13.85 32.29
CA LEU A 396 13.75 13.17 33.30
C LEU A 396 15.01 13.99 33.58
N PRO A 397 15.57 13.90 34.81
CA PRO A 397 16.92 14.40 35.07
C PRO A 397 17.92 13.76 34.11
N LYS A 398 18.84 14.56 33.57
CA LYS A 398 19.76 14.15 32.48
C LYS A 398 20.56 12.88 32.81
N ASP A 399 21.10 12.78 34.02
CA ASP A 399 21.94 11.65 34.43
C ASP A 399 21.11 10.35 34.56
N GLU A 400 19.90 10.45 35.10
CA GLU A 400 18.95 9.33 35.19
C GLU A 400 18.49 8.87 33.81
N ALA A 401 18.25 9.82 32.90
CA ALA A 401 17.84 9.52 31.54
C ALA A 401 18.94 8.75 30.76
N ILE A 402 20.20 9.19 30.86
CA ILE A 402 21.34 8.50 30.23
C ILE A 402 21.53 7.09 30.81
N ALA A 403 21.42 6.93 32.13
CA ALA A 403 21.52 5.63 32.78
C ALA A 403 20.42 4.67 32.30
N SER A 404 19.17 5.14 32.22
CA SER A 404 18.02 4.35 31.75
C SER A 404 18.14 3.93 30.28
N ILE A 405 18.67 4.79 29.41
CA ILE A 405 18.94 4.41 28.00
C ILE A 405 20.00 3.31 27.93
N LYS A 406 21.11 3.45 28.66
CA LYS A 406 22.19 2.45 28.67
C LYS A 406 21.69 1.10 29.20
N ASP A 407 20.87 1.08 30.25
CA ASP A 407 20.23 -0.14 30.76
C ASP A 407 19.27 -0.76 29.74
N ALA A 408 18.44 0.06 29.06
CA ALA A 408 17.53 -0.42 28.02
C ALA A 408 18.28 -1.02 26.82
N VAL A 409 19.41 -0.42 26.41
CA VAL A 409 20.30 -0.97 25.37
C VAL A 409 20.86 -2.32 25.81
N GLN A 410 21.28 -2.45 27.06
CA GLN A 410 21.81 -3.71 27.59
C GLN A 410 20.76 -4.81 27.64
N LYS A 411 19.53 -4.51 28.09
CA LYS A 411 18.40 -5.45 28.06
C LYS A 411 18.03 -5.88 26.64
N THR A 412 18.03 -4.95 25.69
CA THR A 412 17.60 -5.19 24.30
C THR A 412 18.66 -5.94 23.48
N TYR A 413 19.92 -5.54 23.61
CA TYR A 413 21.02 -6.03 22.76
C TYR A 413 21.99 -6.96 23.49
N GLY A 414 21.79 -7.21 24.80
CA GLY A 414 22.59 -8.13 25.60
C GLY A 414 22.79 -9.50 24.96
N ARG A 415 21.73 -10.03 24.32
CA ARG A 415 21.76 -11.34 23.65
C ARG A 415 22.39 -11.32 22.25
N LYS A 416 22.61 -10.15 21.65
CA LYS A 416 23.14 -9.99 20.28
C LYS A 416 24.66 -9.76 20.23
N GLY A 417 25.33 -9.83 21.38
CA GLY A 417 26.79 -9.77 21.51
C GLY A 417 27.34 -8.42 21.97
N ARG A 418 28.45 -8.47 22.70
CA ARG A 418 29.09 -7.32 23.38
C ARG A 418 29.43 -6.16 22.45
N ARG A 419 29.85 -6.46 21.21
CA ARG A 419 30.20 -5.45 20.20
C ARG A 419 29.03 -4.51 19.86
N ILE A 420 27.79 -4.99 19.79
CA ILE A 420 26.63 -4.14 19.46
C ILE A 420 26.32 -3.19 20.63
N ILE A 421 26.50 -3.66 21.86
CA ILE A 421 26.32 -2.84 23.07
C ILE A 421 27.36 -1.72 23.10
N GLU A 422 28.63 -2.06 22.89
CA GLU A 422 29.73 -1.09 22.84
C GLU A 422 29.52 -0.02 21.76
N LEU A 423 29.03 -0.41 20.56
CA LEU A 423 28.69 0.55 19.49
C LEU A 423 27.54 1.49 19.91
N ASN A 424 26.50 0.97 20.58
CA ASN A 424 25.39 1.82 21.04
C ASN A 424 25.83 2.75 22.19
N PHE A 425 26.68 2.28 23.11
CA PHE A 425 27.22 3.12 24.18
C PHE A 425 28.10 4.23 23.63
N LYS A 426 28.99 3.89 22.70
CA LYS A 426 29.80 4.87 21.96
C LYS A 426 28.91 5.91 21.28
N ALA A 427 27.84 5.48 20.61
CA ALA A 427 26.90 6.39 19.99
C ALA A 427 26.20 7.32 20.98
N ILE A 428 25.77 6.83 22.14
CA ILE A 428 25.16 7.66 23.20
C ILE A 428 26.15 8.73 23.66
N ASP A 429 27.40 8.36 23.92
CA ASP A 429 28.42 9.27 24.42
C ASP A 429 28.82 10.32 23.36
N GLU A 430 29.03 9.89 22.10
CA GLU A 430 29.29 10.81 20.97
C GLU A 430 28.11 11.75 20.70
N THR A 431 26.87 11.27 20.85
CA THR A 431 25.67 12.10 20.68
C THR A 431 25.68 13.29 21.63
N LEU A 432 25.98 13.07 22.91
CA LEU A 432 26.00 14.13 23.91
C LEU A 432 27.09 15.19 23.64
N ALA A 433 28.20 14.80 23.01
CA ALA A 433 29.27 15.70 22.64
C ALA A 433 28.98 16.50 21.34
N CYS A 434 28.17 15.94 20.44
CA CYS A 434 27.82 16.51 19.13
C CYS A 434 26.43 17.17 19.10
N LEU A 435 25.74 17.26 20.24
CA LEU A 435 24.46 17.95 20.37
C LEU A 435 24.70 19.42 20.72
N HIS A 436 24.27 20.32 19.85
CA HIS A 436 24.54 21.75 19.99
C HIS A 436 23.25 22.55 20.10
N GLN A 437 23.18 23.45 21.08
CA GLN A 437 22.17 24.49 21.10
C GLN A 437 22.57 25.58 20.10
N VAL A 438 21.63 25.99 19.26
CA VAL A 438 21.83 27.01 18.23
C VAL A 438 21.28 28.33 18.75
N ALA A 439 22.09 29.39 18.72
CA ALA A 439 21.58 30.72 19.02
C ALA A 439 20.60 31.15 17.93
N SER A 440 19.41 31.62 18.31
CA SER A 440 18.48 32.22 17.35
C SER A 440 19.12 33.47 16.75
N GLY A 441 19.28 33.50 15.42
CA GLY A 441 19.86 34.63 14.70
C GLY A 441 18.90 35.82 14.60
N GLY A 442 19.45 37.02 14.36
CA GLY A 442 18.66 38.24 14.10
C GLY A 442 18.11 38.33 12.67
N ALA A 443 17.26 39.34 12.43
CA ALA A 443 16.59 39.73 11.17
C ALA A 443 16.36 38.61 10.12
N VAL A 444 15.16 38.04 10.13
CA VAL A 444 14.68 37.07 9.13
C VAL A 444 14.58 37.74 7.75
N LYS A 445 15.12 37.09 6.71
CA LYS A 445 14.89 37.53 5.32
C LYS A 445 13.43 37.34 4.96
N ALA A 446 12.84 38.24 4.19
CA ALA A 446 11.47 38.05 3.70
C ALA A 446 11.35 36.67 3.03
N PRO A 447 10.30 35.89 3.32
CA PRO A 447 10.13 34.57 2.73
C PRO A 447 10.12 34.68 1.20
N GLU A 448 11.00 33.94 0.53
CA GLU A 448 10.92 33.79 -0.92
C GLU A 448 9.61 33.08 -1.27
N GLU A 449 8.85 33.67 -2.18
CA GLU A 449 7.60 33.13 -2.67
C GLU A 449 7.90 31.82 -3.43
N LYS A 450 7.56 30.67 -2.83
CA LYS A 450 7.72 29.37 -3.48
C LYS A 450 6.75 29.30 -4.64
N VAL A 451 7.25 29.26 -5.88
CA VAL A 451 6.44 28.92 -7.05
C VAL A 451 5.94 27.49 -6.87
N ALA A 452 4.62 27.33 -6.72
CA ALA A 452 4.02 26.01 -6.57
C ALA A 452 4.25 25.16 -7.83
N LEU A 453 4.85 23.97 -7.67
CA LEU A 453 5.05 22.98 -8.74
C LEU A 453 3.72 22.61 -9.44
N THR A 454 2.59 22.84 -8.79
CA THR A 454 1.24 22.57 -9.27
C THR A 454 0.61 23.72 -10.06
N ALA A 455 1.29 24.85 -10.24
CA ALA A 455 0.72 26.01 -10.94
C ALA A 455 0.25 25.72 -12.39
N ARG A 456 0.79 24.66 -13.02
CA ARG A 456 0.39 24.17 -14.35
C ARG A 456 -0.52 22.94 -14.33
N ALA A 457 -0.85 22.41 -13.15
CA ALA A 457 -1.70 21.23 -13.00
C ALA A 457 -3.19 21.56 -13.14
N SER A 458 -4.06 20.55 -13.22
CA SER A 458 -5.51 20.77 -13.23
C SER A 458 -6.00 21.42 -11.92
N LYS A 459 -7.16 22.08 -11.97
CA LYS A 459 -7.78 22.68 -10.75
C LYS A 459 -7.95 21.65 -9.63
N PHE A 460 -8.36 20.43 -9.96
CA PHE A 460 -8.48 19.35 -8.99
C PHE A 460 -7.14 19.04 -8.31
N VAL A 461 -6.06 18.93 -9.07
CA VAL A 461 -4.73 18.68 -8.49
C VAL A 461 -4.28 19.84 -7.59
N GLN A 462 -4.56 21.08 -7.98
CA GLN A 462 -4.20 22.26 -7.19
C GLN A 462 -5.00 22.36 -5.88
N GLN A 463 -6.29 22.06 -5.91
CA GLN A 463 -7.21 22.30 -4.78
C GLN A 463 -7.35 21.08 -3.85
N VAL A 464 -7.20 19.87 -4.38
CA VAL A 464 -7.40 18.62 -3.62
C VAL A 464 -6.06 17.93 -3.41
N THR A 465 -5.41 17.50 -4.50
CA THR A 465 -4.20 16.67 -4.41
C THR A 465 -3.05 17.39 -3.70
N ALA A 466 -2.80 18.67 -4.02
CA ALA A 466 -1.74 19.47 -3.41
C ALA A 466 -1.97 19.69 -1.91
N GLU A 467 -3.22 19.89 -1.49
CA GLU A 467 -3.58 20.07 -0.09
C GLU A 467 -3.36 18.78 0.72
N ILE A 468 -3.70 17.61 0.16
CA ILE A 468 -3.39 16.33 0.81
C ILE A 468 -1.87 16.09 0.87
N ILE A 469 -1.11 16.39 -0.20
CA ILE A 469 0.37 16.30 -0.19
C ILE A 469 0.97 17.19 0.91
N ALA A 470 0.41 18.39 1.10
CA ALA A 470 0.83 19.35 2.10
C ALA A 470 0.37 19.00 3.54
N GLY A 471 -0.35 17.88 3.73
CA GLY A 471 -0.85 17.44 5.03
C GLY A 471 -2.10 18.18 5.51
N ARG A 472 -2.82 18.88 4.63
CA ARG A 472 -4.03 19.66 4.92
C ARG A 472 -5.31 19.03 4.36
N GLY A 473 -5.29 17.72 4.13
CA GLY A 473 -6.43 16.98 3.57
C GLY A 473 -7.72 17.06 4.41
N ASP A 474 -7.60 17.27 5.73
CA ASP A 474 -8.76 17.45 6.63
C ASP A 474 -9.56 18.73 6.37
N LEU A 475 -8.98 19.73 5.71
CA LEU A 475 -9.64 20.99 5.37
C LEU A 475 -10.44 20.93 4.06
N ILE A 476 -10.30 19.85 3.30
CA ILE A 476 -10.98 19.70 2.00
C ILE A 476 -12.46 19.42 2.25
N PRO A 477 -13.37 20.26 1.73
CA PRO A 477 -14.80 20.07 1.93
C PRO A 477 -15.35 18.94 1.05
N VAL A 478 -16.52 18.42 1.44
CA VAL A 478 -17.17 17.29 0.75
C VAL A 478 -17.41 17.58 -0.73
N SER A 479 -17.80 18.81 -1.10
CA SER A 479 -18.07 19.20 -2.50
C SER A 479 -16.87 19.08 -3.45
N GLN A 480 -15.64 19.03 -2.94
CA GLN A 480 -14.43 18.90 -3.75
C GLN A 480 -13.99 17.45 -3.98
N MET A 481 -14.52 16.51 -3.20
CA MET A 481 -14.18 15.10 -3.33
C MET A 481 -14.99 14.44 -4.46
N PRO A 482 -14.40 13.52 -5.24
CA PRO A 482 -15.13 12.79 -6.27
C PRO A 482 -16.16 11.84 -5.64
N GLU A 483 -17.38 11.86 -6.15
CA GLU A 483 -18.51 11.07 -5.61
C GLU A 483 -18.38 9.55 -5.82
N ASP A 484 -17.60 9.15 -6.83
CA ASP A 484 -17.31 7.76 -7.20
C ASP A 484 -15.91 7.30 -6.77
N GLY A 485 -15.12 8.19 -6.14
CA GLY A 485 -13.75 7.91 -5.76
C GLY A 485 -12.73 7.95 -6.91
N SER A 486 -13.07 8.49 -8.09
CA SER A 486 -12.16 8.61 -9.23
C SER A 486 -11.15 9.77 -9.06
N PHE A 487 -9.85 9.49 -9.17
CA PHE A 487 -8.77 10.49 -9.07
C PHE A 487 -7.98 10.64 -10.37
N PRO A 488 -7.43 11.82 -10.67
CA PRO A 488 -6.61 12.02 -11.86
C PRO A 488 -5.29 11.24 -11.78
N LEU A 489 -4.81 10.83 -12.95
CA LEU A 489 -3.51 10.19 -13.15
C LEU A 489 -2.38 11.22 -13.20
N GLY A 490 -1.14 10.74 -13.15
CA GLY A 490 0.09 11.54 -13.33
C GLY A 490 0.44 12.40 -12.12
N THR A 491 -0.17 12.14 -10.97
CA THR A 491 -0.04 13.02 -9.80
C THR A 491 1.24 12.79 -9.00
N ALA A 492 1.88 11.61 -9.10
CA ALA A 492 3.18 11.35 -8.46
C ALA A 492 4.30 12.29 -8.94
N ALA A 493 4.19 12.85 -10.16
CA ALA A 493 5.15 13.80 -10.69
C ALA A 493 5.26 15.10 -9.87
N TYR A 494 4.23 15.45 -9.08
CA TYR A 494 4.19 16.66 -8.24
C TYR A 494 4.74 16.45 -6.82
N GLU A 495 4.96 15.21 -6.37
CA GLU A 495 5.37 14.95 -4.99
C GLU A 495 6.83 15.35 -4.71
N LYS A 496 7.72 15.11 -5.69
CA LYS A 496 9.16 15.44 -5.65
C LYS A 496 9.81 15.13 -4.31
N ARG A 497 9.73 13.87 -3.87
CA ARG A 497 9.99 13.42 -2.48
C ARG A 497 11.38 13.82 -1.95
N ASN A 498 12.37 13.90 -2.82
CA ASN A 498 13.74 14.35 -2.55
C ASN A 498 14.45 13.52 -1.46
N LEU A 499 14.49 12.19 -1.63
CA LEU A 499 14.99 11.25 -0.63
C LEU A 499 16.47 10.84 -0.81
N ALA A 500 17.00 10.98 -2.02
CA ALA A 500 18.33 10.46 -2.36
C ALA A 500 19.46 11.34 -1.79
N LEU A 501 20.38 10.73 -1.05
CA LEU A 501 21.64 11.37 -0.66
C LEU A 501 22.62 11.46 -1.84
N GLU A 502 22.55 10.48 -2.76
CA GLU A 502 23.35 10.40 -3.97
C GLU A 502 22.47 10.04 -5.17
N ILE A 503 22.81 10.54 -6.35
CA ILE A 503 22.11 10.26 -7.62
C ILE A 503 23.08 9.78 -8.70
N PRO A 504 22.60 9.00 -9.70
CA PRO A 504 23.43 8.55 -10.81
C PRO A 504 23.81 9.69 -11.77
N VAL A 505 25.09 9.78 -12.12
CA VAL A 505 25.66 10.73 -13.10
C VAL A 505 26.12 9.96 -14.33
N TRP A 506 25.63 10.38 -15.50
CA TRP A 506 25.91 9.75 -16.79
C TRP A 506 27.21 10.24 -17.44
N GLU A 507 28.01 9.31 -17.94
CA GLU A 507 29.27 9.52 -18.67
C GLU A 507 29.06 9.14 -20.15
N THR A 508 28.88 10.14 -21.01
CA THR A 508 28.48 9.99 -22.43
C THR A 508 29.47 9.14 -23.22
N GLU A 509 30.77 9.41 -23.05
CA GLU A 509 31.85 8.79 -23.84
C GLU A 509 31.97 7.28 -23.61
N LEU A 510 31.72 6.83 -22.38
CA LEU A 510 31.79 5.41 -22.02
C LEU A 510 30.51 4.66 -22.42
N CYS A 511 29.35 5.31 -22.37
CA CYS A 511 28.06 4.62 -22.46
C CYS A 511 27.82 3.93 -23.81
N THR A 512 27.40 2.66 -23.77
CA THR A 512 27.02 1.88 -24.98
C THR A 512 25.55 1.96 -25.34
N GLN A 513 24.74 2.76 -24.63
CA GLN A 513 23.32 2.99 -24.91
C GLN A 513 22.45 1.71 -24.85
N CYS A 514 22.73 0.84 -23.87
CA CYS A 514 22.09 -0.47 -23.77
C CYS A 514 20.67 -0.50 -23.17
N GLY A 515 20.18 0.62 -22.61
CA GLY A 515 18.84 0.71 -22.00
C GLY A 515 18.67 0.01 -20.64
N LYS A 516 19.70 -0.67 -20.09
CA LYS A 516 19.53 -1.42 -18.82
C LYS A 516 19.27 -0.55 -17.60
N CYS A 517 19.87 0.65 -17.51
CA CYS A 517 19.68 1.54 -16.37
C CYS A 517 18.22 2.03 -16.21
N PRO A 518 17.52 2.53 -17.25
CA PRO A 518 16.10 2.86 -17.15
C PRO A 518 15.21 1.61 -17.02
N PHE A 519 15.66 0.43 -17.48
CA PHE A 519 14.91 -0.82 -17.28
C PHE A 519 14.77 -1.20 -15.80
N VAL A 520 15.89 -1.25 -15.07
CA VAL A 520 15.91 -1.73 -13.68
C VAL A 520 15.46 -0.68 -12.67
N CYS A 521 15.27 0.58 -13.07
CA CYS A 521 14.91 1.64 -12.13
C CYS A 521 13.50 1.39 -11.55
N PRO A 522 13.37 1.15 -10.23
CA PRO A 522 12.09 0.82 -9.63
C PRO A 522 11.14 2.03 -9.50
N HIS A 523 11.63 3.24 -9.74
CA HIS A 523 10.87 4.49 -9.59
C HIS A 523 10.80 5.30 -10.88
N THR A 524 11.35 4.79 -11.99
CA THR A 524 11.37 5.52 -13.28
C THR A 524 12.07 6.90 -13.16
N ALA A 525 13.01 7.00 -12.21
CA ALA A 525 13.79 8.20 -11.91
C ALA A 525 15.02 8.38 -12.81
N ILE A 526 15.27 7.44 -13.72
CA ILE A 526 16.19 7.62 -14.85
C ILE A 526 15.48 7.12 -16.11
N ARG A 527 15.47 7.94 -17.16
CA ARG A 527 14.79 7.65 -18.44
C ARG A 527 15.74 7.87 -19.61
N SER A 528 15.37 7.33 -20.76
CA SER A 528 16.01 7.65 -22.03
C SER A 528 15.02 8.18 -23.05
N LYS A 529 15.44 9.19 -23.81
CA LYS A 529 14.73 9.69 -25.00
C LYS A 529 15.69 9.75 -26.18
N VAL A 530 15.16 9.47 -27.36
CA VAL A 530 15.84 9.64 -28.64
C VAL A 530 15.15 10.77 -29.39
N PHE A 531 15.92 11.73 -29.89
CA PHE A 531 15.41 12.95 -30.52
C PHE A 531 16.41 13.49 -31.54
N HIS A 532 15.95 14.34 -32.47
CA HIS A 532 16.83 14.98 -33.45
C HIS A 532 17.65 16.10 -32.80
N GLU A 533 18.88 16.36 -33.25
CA GLU A 533 19.79 17.35 -32.66
C GLU A 533 19.23 18.78 -32.65
N SER A 534 18.28 19.10 -33.55
CA SER A 534 17.56 20.37 -33.56
C SER A 534 16.78 20.63 -32.28
N GLU A 535 16.36 19.59 -31.57
CA GLU A 535 15.64 19.69 -30.30
C GLU A 535 16.54 20.12 -29.14
N LEU A 536 17.87 20.17 -29.33
CA LEU A 536 18.82 20.68 -28.33
C LEU A 536 18.86 22.21 -28.26
N ALA A 537 18.10 22.91 -29.11
CA ALA A 537 17.98 24.35 -29.05
C ALA A 537 17.43 24.79 -27.67
N GLY A 538 18.20 25.62 -26.94
CA GLY A 538 17.82 26.07 -25.60
C GLY A 538 18.08 25.06 -24.47
N ALA A 539 18.75 23.94 -24.75
CA ALA A 539 19.17 23.01 -23.72
C ALA A 539 20.08 23.70 -22.67
N PRO A 540 19.92 23.42 -21.37
CA PRO A 540 20.87 23.88 -20.36
C PRO A 540 22.30 23.46 -20.71
N ALA A 541 23.30 24.30 -20.40
CA ALA A 541 24.70 24.01 -20.73
C ALA A 541 25.24 22.71 -20.11
N SER A 542 24.58 22.23 -19.05
CA SER A 542 24.91 20.97 -18.38
C SER A 542 24.14 19.75 -18.90
N PHE A 543 23.18 19.95 -19.80
CA PHE A 543 22.36 18.87 -20.36
C PHE A 543 23.20 17.96 -21.24
N LYS A 544 23.24 16.67 -20.90
CA LYS A 544 24.05 15.68 -21.60
C LYS A 544 23.23 15.00 -22.69
N SER A 545 23.82 14.86 -23.87
CA SER A 545 23.32 14.00 -24.96
C SER A 545 24.49 13.37 -25.72
N ALA A 546 24.24 12.32 -26.49
CA ALA A 546 25.24 11.69 -27.35
C ALA A 546 24.59 11.18 -28.65
N PRO A 547 25.30 11.15 -29.79
CA PRO A 547 24.79 10.56 -31.02
C PRO A 547 24.34 9.11 -30.83
N VAL A 548 23.22 8.71 -31.44
CA VAL A 548 22.71 7.34 -31.33
C VAL A 548 23.66 6.36 -32.03
N LYS A 549 24.09 5.33 -31.30
CA LYS A 549 25.05 4.30 -31.78
C LYS A 549 24.36 3.13 -32.49
N ALA A 550 23.06 2.94 -32.26
CA ALA A 550 22.30 1.85 -32.84
C ALA A 550 21.99 2.08 -34.33
N LYS A 551 22.12 1.03 -35.15
CA LYS A 551 21.76 1.08 -36.58
C LYS A 551 20.24 1.15 -36.74
N GLY A 552 19.76 2.02 -37.63
CA GLY A 552 18.35 2.16 -37.97
C GLY A 552 17.70 3.48 -37.54
N TYR A 553 18.44 4.36 -36.84
CA TYR A 553 18.04 5.74 -36.62
C TYR A 553 18.63 6.64 -37.72
N PRO A 554 17.90 7.67 -38.20
CA PRO A 554 18.44 8.62 -39.17
C PRO A 554 19.68 9.38 -38.63
N GLU A 555 20.47 9.97 -39.53
CA GLU A 555 21.56 10.88 -39.12
C GLU A 555 21.00 12.09 -38.34
N GLY A 556 21.81 12.66 -37.46
CA GLY A 556 21.40 13.79 -36.61
C GLY A 556 20.60 13.42 -35.35
N TYR A 557 20.32 12.13 -35.10
CA TYR A 557 19.64 11.70 -33.88
C TYR A 557 20.58 11.49 -32.69
N HIS A 558 20.15 12.01 -31.53
CA HIS A 558 20.82 11.92 -30.24
C HIS A 558 19.98 11.15 -29.23
N ILE A 559 20.65 10.62 -28.21
CA ILE A 559 20.02 10.02 -27.03
C ILE A 559 20.51 10.74 -25.77
N SER A 560 19.62 10.89 -24.80
CA SER A 560 19.96 11.32 -23.44
C SER A 560 19.47 10.30 -22.43
N TYR A 561 20.28 10.04 -21.39
CA TYR A 561 19.86 9.34 -20.18
C TYR A 561 19.78 10.35 -19.03
N GLN A 562 18.58 10.82 -18.71
CA GLN A 562 18.37 11.88 -17.73
C GLN A 562 17.80 11.33 -16.42
N VAL A 563 18.34 11.81 -15.30
CA VAL A 563 17.87 11.50 -13.95
C VAL A 563 16.89 12.57 -13.47
N ALA A 564 15.81 12.16 -12.81
CA ALA A 564 14.92 13.01 -12.04
C ALA A 564 15.47 13.11 -10.61
N PRO A 565 16.21 14.18 -10.24
CA PRO A 565 16.99 14.20 -9.00
C PRO A 565 16.14 14.10 -7.74
N GLU A 566 14.91 14.63 -7.78
CA GLU A 566 14.00 14.71 -6.63
C GLU A 566 13.07 13.49 -6.52
N ASP A 567 13.01 12.64 -7.55
CA ASP A 567 12.25 11.39 -7.52
C ASP A 567 13.16 10.16 -7.41
N CYS A 568 14.47 10.34 -7.57
CA CYS A 568 15.46 9.32 -7.32
C CYS A 568 15.45 8.94 -5.83
N THR A 569 15.50 7.64 -5.54
CA THR A 569 15.58 7.09 -4.18
C THR A 569 17.00 6.67 -3.78
N GLY A 570 17.98 6.83 -4.66
CA GLY A 570 19.38 6.48 -4.37
C GLY A 570 19.64 4.98 -4.22
N CYS A 571 18.80 4.11 -4.79
CA CYS A 571 18.90 2.64 -4.63
C CYS A 571 20.09 1.96 -5.33
N THR A 572 20.90 2.71 -6.09
CA THR A 572 22.11 2.27 -6.83
C THR A 572 21.92 1.20 -7.93
N LEU A 573 20.72 0.64 -8.11
CA LEU A 573 20.48 -0.46 -9.07
C LEU A 573 20.85 -0.10 -10.53
N CYS A 574 20.58 1.13 -10.96
CA CYS A 574 20.96 1.58 -12.32
C CYS A 574 22.48 1.61 -12.54
N VAL A 575 23.26 1.89 -11.50
CA VAL A 575 24.73 1.87 -11.52
C VAL A 575 25.26 0.44 -11.39
N ASP A 576 24.60 -0.39 -10.58
CA ASP A 576 24.95 -1.80 -10.41
C ASP A 576 24.84 -2.57 -11.74
N ILE A 577 23.69 -2.47 -12.42
CA ILE A 577 23.44 -3.16 -13.69
C ILE A 577 24.30 -2.67 -14.85
N CYS A 578 24.90 -1.47 -14.74
CA CYS A 578 25.70 -0.87 -15.81
C CYS A 578 26.91 -1.78 -16.12
N PRO A 579 26.97 -2.38 -17.32
CA PRO A 579 28.01 -3.36 -17.64
C PRO A 579 29.32 -2.68 -18.07
N ILE A 580 29.29 -1.37 -18.34
CA ILE A 580 30.40 -0.66 -18.98
C ILE A 580 31.28 0.01 -17.94
N ARG A 581 32.57 -0.34 -17.99
CA ARG A 581 33.63 0.19 -17.14
C ARG A 581 34.69 0.85 -18.01
N ASP A 582 35.32 1.89 -17.48
CA ASP A 582 36.51 2.49 -18.07
C ASP A 582 37.63 1.44 -18.10
N LYS A 583 38.29 1.27 -19.25
CA LYS A 583 39.38 0.30 -19.42
C LYS A 583 40.61 0.68 -18.58
N SER A 584 40.79 1.98 -18.32
CA SER A 584 41.90 2.52 -17.53
C SER A 584 41.62 2.55 -16.03
N ASN A 585 40.34 2.55 -15.63
CA ASN A 585 39.93 2.55 -14.22
C ASN A 585 38.64 1.73 -14.02
N VAL A 586 38.78 0.51 -13.50
CA VAL A 586 37.66 -0.45 -13.32
C VAL A 586 36.59 0.05 -12.34
N SER A 587 36.90 1.01 -11.45
CA SER A 587 35.92 1.60 -10.52
C SER A 587 35.05 2.68 -11.18
N ARG A 588 35.50 3.26 -12.31
CA ARG A 588 34.74 4.23 -13.08
C ARG A 588 33.85 3.53 -14.11
N LYS A 589 32.53 3.74 -14.02
CA LYS A 589 31.53 3.18 -14.94
C LYS A 589 30.97 4.25 -15.89
N ALA A 590 30.15 3.84 -16.85
CA ALA A 590 29.37 4.77 -17.67
C ALA A 590 28.23 5.49 -16.90
N LEU A 591 27.92 5.03 -15.69
CA LEU A 591 26.98 5.65 -14.76
C LEU A 591 27.53 5.48 -13.34
N ASN A 592 27.66 6.55 -12.56
CA ASN A 592 28.27 6.52 -11.22
C ASN A 592 27.40 7.27 -10.21
N MET A 593 27.40 6.88 -8.93
CA MET A 593 26.72 7.66 -7.89
C MET A 593 27.56 8.88 -7.52
N ALA A 594 26.90 10.01 -7.26
CA ALA A 594 27.51 11.24 -6.75
C ALA A 594 26.58 11.95 -5.76
N PRO A 595 27.10 12.75 -4.81
CA PRO A 595 26.29 13.52 -3.86
C PRO A 595 25.23 14.38 -4.55
N GLN A 596 23.97 14.20 -4.16
CA GLN A 596 22.83 14.90 -4.78
C GLN A 596 22.81 16.41 -4.52
N PRO A 597 23.09 16.94 -3.31
CA PRO A 597 22.89 18.37 -3.01
C PRO A 597 23.60 19.32 -3.98
N ALA A 598 24.84 19.01 -4.37
CA ALA A 598 25.62 19.81 -5.33
C ALA A 598 25.06 19.76 -6.77
N LEU A 599 24.27 18.74 -7.10
CA LEU A 599 23.74 18.48 -8.44
C LEU A 599 22.24 18.82 -8.57
N ARG A 600 21.50 18.90 -7.45
CA ARG A 600 20.03 18.98 -7.43
C ARG A 600 19.47 20.07 -8.34
N ALA A 601 19.95 21.31 -8.21
CA ALA A 601 19.45 22.44 -8.97
C ALA A 601 19.72 22.30 -10.47
N GLN A 602 20.93 21.87 -10.82
CA GLN A 602 21.34 21.62 -12.20
C GLN A 602 20.51 20.49 -12.83
N GLU A 603 20.41 19.35 -12.17
CA GLU A 603 19.69 18.20 -12.69
C GLU A 603 18.17 18.40 -12.71
N ARG A 604 17.63 19.31 -11.88
CA ARG A 604 16.23 19.74 -11.98
C ARG A 604 15.99 20.47 -13.30
N ALA A 605 16.84 21.44 -13.63
CA ALA A 605 16.75 22.16 -14.91
C ALA A 605 16.94 21.22 -16.12
N ASN A 606 17.85 20.24 -16.01
CA ASN A 606 18.04 19.22 -17.04
C ASN A 606 16.82 18.30 -17.17
N TRP A 607 16.20 17.90 -16.06
CA TRP A 607 14.98 17.09 -16.05
C TRP A 607 13.78 17.83 -16.65
N ASP A 608 13.63 19.11 -16.31
CA ASP A 608 12.57 19.96 -16.86
C ASP A 608 12.69 20.09 -18.38
N PHE A 609 13.91 20.34 -18.88
CA PHE A 609 14.19 20.34 -20.32
C PHE A 609 13.99 18.95 -20.96
N PHE A 610 14.46 17.88 -20.34
CA PHE A 610 14.25 16.52 -20.84
C PHE A 610 12.76 16.18 -20.98
N SER A 611 11.94 16.69 -20.07
CA SER A 611 10.50 16.47 -20.08
C SER A 611 9.81 17.17 -21.26
N THR A 612 10.39 18.23 -21.82
CA THR A 612 9.86 18.92 -23.01
C THR A 612 10.24 18.27 -24.33
N LEU A 613 11.26 17.41 -24.34
CA LEU A 613 11.69 16.70 -25.56
C LEU A 613 10.58 15.76 -26.06
N PRO A 614 10.39 15.63 -27.39
CA PRO A 614 9.35 14.75 -27.93
C PRO A 614 9.63 13.28 -27.60
N GLU A 615 8.55 12.51 -27.44
CA GLU A 615 8.64 11.05 -27.40
C GLU A 615 8.91 10.52 -28.81
N PHE A 616 9.76 9.48 -28.92
CA PHE A 616 10.07 8.88 -30.21
C PHE A 616 8.88 8.07 -30.73
N ASP A 617 8.68 8.04 -32.05
CA ASP A 617 7.58 7.31 -32.70
C ASP A 617 7.64 5.81 -32.36
N ARG A 618 6.61 5.33 -31.66
CA ARG A 618 6.48 3.94 -31.22
C ARG A 618 6.50 2.96 -32.39
N SER A 619 5.92 3.32 -33.54
CA SER A 619 5.85 2.47 -34.72
C SER A 619 7.21 2.21 -35.38
N GLN A 620 8.21 3.02 -35.06
CA GLN A 620 9.57 2.94 -35.61
C GLN A 620 10.55 2.24 -34.66
N LEU A 621 10.14 1.90 -33.43
CA LEU A 621 11.01 1.29 -32.43
C LEU A 621 11.05 -0.24 -32.54
N LYS A 622 12.23 -0.80 -32.33
CA LYS A 622 12.42 -2.25 -32.16
C LYS A 622 12.13 -2.66 -30.72
N THR A 623 10.84 -2.81 -30.41
CA THR A 623 10.32 -3.11 -29.07
C THR A 623 10.69 -4.50 -28.53
N ASN A 624 11.23 -5.39 -29.36
CA ASN A 624 11.73 -6.71 -28.98
C ASN A 624 13.18 -6.70 -28.45
N THR A 625 13.80 -5.52 -28.27
CA THR A 625 15.14 -5.37 -27.70
C THR A 625 15.10 -4.44 -26.49
N ILE A 626 15.91 -4.71 -25.46
CA ILE A 626 15.99 -3.85 -24.26
C ILE A 626 16.30 -2.39 -24.63
N ALA A 627 17.23 -2.17 -25.56
CA ALA A 627 17.58 -0.81 -25.99
C ALA A 627 16.39 -0.08 -26.63
N GLY A 628 15.59 -0.76 -27.47
CA GLY A 628 14.42 -0.17 -28.11
C GLY A 628 13.24 0.02 -27.14
N SER A 629 12.90 -0.99 -26.34
CA SER A 629 11.76 -0.90 -25.40
C SER A 629 11.96 0.18 -24.34
N MET A 630 13.21 0.49 -23.97
CA MET A 630 13.52 1.48 -22.93
C MET A 630 13.59 2.93 -23.46
N VAL A 631 13.39 3.13 -24.76
CA VAL A 631 13.09 4.46 -25.34
C VAL A 631 11.60 4.79 -25.21
N LEU A 632 10.72 3.79 -25.10
CA LEU A 632 9.28 4.01 -24.91
C LEU A 632 9.02 4.75 -23.59
N GLN A 633 8.09 5.71 -23.65
CA GLN A 633 7.64 6.44 -22.48
C GLN A 633 7.08 5.47 -21.42
N PRO A 634 7.58 5.50 -20.18
CA PRO A 634 6.98 4.79 -19.07
C PRO A 634 5.72 5.48 -18.57
N LEU A 635 4.64 4.70 -18.44
CA LEU A 635 3.33 5.16 -17.93
C LEU A 635 3.09 4.74 -16.47
N PHE A 636 4.17 4.36 -15.78
CA PHE A 636 4.22 4.10 -14.35
C PHE A 636 5.51 4.70 -13.77
N GLU A 637 5.39 5.75 -12.97
CA GLU A 637 6.52 6.57 -12.53
C GLU A 637 6.39 7.03 -11.08
N PHE A 638 7.53 7.16 -10.40
CA PHE A 638 7.64 7.81 -9.09
C PHE A 638 6.77 7.22 -7.97
N SER A 639 6.49 5.91 -8.04
CA SER A 639 5.61 5.24 -7.08
C SER A 639 6.10 5.31 -5.63
N GLY A 640 5.16 5.11 -4.69
CA GLY A 640 5.44 5.03 -3.25
C GLY A 640 6.19 3.77 -2.79
N ALA A 641 6.70 2.95 -3.71
CA ALA A 641 7.37 1.69 -3.39
C ALA A 641 8.72 1.89 -2.66
N CYS A 642 9.18 0.84 -1.98
CA CYS A 642 10.44 0.86 -1.23
C CYS A 642 11.66 1.17 -2.12
N VAL A 643 12.72 1.70 -1.51
CA VAL A 643 14.02 1.89 -2.17
C VAL A 643 14.54 0.54 -2.68
N GLY A 644 14.74 0.41 -4.00
CA GLY A 644 15.21 -0.84 -4.62
C GLY A 644 14.13 -1.94 -4.75
N CYS A 645 12.84 -1.60 -4.73
CA CYS A 645 11.72 -2.55 -4.84
C CYS A 645 11.88 -3.54 -6.02
N GLY A 646 11.65 -4.83 -5.77
CA GLY A 646 11.69 -5.87 -6.81
C GLY A 646 10.46 -5.94 -7.72
N GLU A 647 9.33 -5.35 -7.32
CA GLU A 647 8.06 -5.48 -8.05
C GLU A 647 7.92 -4.48 -9.21
N THR A 648 8.21 -3.20 -8.94
CA THR A 648 7.85 -2.09 -9.84
C THR A 648 8.55 -2.08 -11.20
N PRO A 649 9.78 -2.61 -11.41
CA PRO A 649 10.35 -2.72 -12.75
C PRO A 649 9.50 -3.58 -13.70
N TYR A 650 8.80 -4.60 -13.20
CA TYR A 650 7.88 -5.42 -14.00
C TYR A 650 6.61 -4.65 -14.37
N VAL A 651 6.03 -3.92 -13.43
CA VAL A 651 4.83 -3.09 -13.67
C VAL A 651 5.14 -1.97 -14.67
N LYS A 652 6.29 -1.32 -14.52
CA LYS A 652 6.81 -0.32 -15.47
C LYS A 652 7.02 -0.91 -16.85
N LEU A 653 7.55 -2.14 -16.94
CA LEU A 653 7.72 -2.80 -18.23
C LEU A 653 6.37 -3.02 -18.94
N ALA A 654 5.35 -3.53 -18.22
CA ALA A 654 4.01 -3.69 -18.79
C ALA A 654 3.43 -2.34 -19.26
N SER A 655 3.54 -1.28 -18.44
CA SER A 655 3.00 0.03 -18.79
C SER A 655 3.73 0.69 -19.96
N GLN A 656 5.04 0.47 -20.11
CA GLN A 656 5.80 0.95 -21.26
C GLN A 656 5.37 0.28 -22.57
N LEU A 657 5.19 -1.05 -22.51
CA LEU A 657 4.88 -1.84 -23.70
C LEU A 657 3.42 -1.67 -24.13
N PHE A 658 2.47 -1.67 -23.18
CA PHE A 658 1.04 -1.79 -23.51
C PHE A 658 0.15 -0.72 -22.89
N GLY A 659 0.73 0.21 -22.12
CA GLY A 659 -0.02 1.08 -21.22
C GLY A 659 -0.98 2.06 -21.91
N ASP A 660 -0.76 2.40 -23.17
CA ASP A 660 -1.64 3.28 -23.96
C ASP A 660 -2.97 2.62 -24.37
N ARG A 661 -3.17 1.34 -24.04
CA ARG A 661 -4.39 0.55 -24.28
C ARG A 661 -4.71 -0.44 -23.14
N MET A 662 -4.18 -0.18 -21.95
CA MET A 662 -4.18 -1.12 -20.83
C MET A 662 -5.32 -0.86 -19.84
N LEU A 663 -6.03 -1.92 -19.44
CA LEU A 663 -6.90 -1.94 -18.28
C LEU A 663 -6.21 -2.75 -17.18
N VAL A 664 -6.20 -2.25 -15.95
CA VAL A 664 -5.52 -2.89 -14.81
C VAL A 664 -6.50 -3.19 -13.70
N ALA A 665 -6.76 -4.47 -13.48
CA ALA A 665 -7.34 -5.01 -12.26
C ALA A 665 -6.20 -5.35 -11.29
N ASN A 666 -6.09 -4.63 -10.18
CA ASN A 666 -5.01 -4.83 -9.22
C ASN A 666 -5.53 -5.35 -7.88
N ALA A 667 -5.02 -6.50 -7.43
CA ALA A 667 -5.37 -7.08 -6.13
C ALA A 667 -4.85 -6.22 -4.98
N THR A 668 -5.54 -6.23 -3.85
CA THR A 668 -5.06 -5.52 -2.66
C THR A 668 -3.73 -6.11 -2.17
N GLY A 669 -2.72 -5.27 -2.02
CA GLY A 669 -1.36 -5.70 -1.65
C GLY A 669 -0.33 -4.61 -1.85
N CYS A 670 0.96 -4.96 -1.92
CA CYS A 670 2.01 -3.99 -2.23
C CYS A 670 1.70 -3.18 -3.49
N SER A 671 1.29 -3.86 -4.55
CA SER A 671 0.99 -3.26 -5.84
C SER A 671 -0.17 -2.27 -5.81
N SER A 672 -1.22 -2.50 -5.02
CA SER A 672 -2.27 -1.50 -4.88
C SER A 672 -1.84 -0.33 -4.00
N ILE A 673 -1.03 -0.56 -2.97
CA ILE A 673 -0.53 0.51 -2.11
C ILE A 673 0.42 1.44 -2.86
N TYR A 674 1.45 0.95 -3.54
CA TYR A 674 2.30 1.87 -4.31
C TYR A 674 1.64 2.34 -5.61
N GLY A 675 0.60 1.64 -6.09
CA GLY A 675 -0.05 1.88 -7.38
C GLY A 675 -1.27 2.79 -7.32
N GLY A 676 -1.91 2.95 -6.17
CA GLY A 676 -3.17 3.69 -6.04
C GLY A 676 -3.41 4.31 -4.67
N ASN A 677 -2.36 4.57 -3.89
CA ASN A 677 -2.50 5.22 -2.59
C ASN A 677 -2.46 6.75 -2.70
N LEU A 678 -3.56 7.39 -2.32
CA LEU A 678 -3.66 8.84 -2.26
C LEU A 678 -2.59 9.43 -1.32
N PRO A 679 -2.10 10.65 -1.60
CA PRO A 679 -2.62 11.61 -2.58
C PRO A 679 -2.20 11.42 -4.03
N THR A 680 -1.20 10.59 -4.30
CA THR A 680 -0.53 10.55 -5.61
C THR A 680 -0.53 9.18 -6.23
N THR A 681 -0.86 9.09 -7.50
CA THR A 681 -0.83 7.86 -8.29
C THR A 681 0.36 7.87 -9.27
N PRO A 682 1.08 6.74 -9.42
CA PRO A 682 2.22 6.63 -10.34
C PRO A 682 1.80 6.40 -11.81
N TRP A 683 0.55 6.01 -12.05
CA TRP A 683 0.03 5.82 -13.39
C TRP A 683 -0.07 7.18 -14.08
N THR A 684 0.38 7.29 -15.33
CA THR A 684 0.33 8.56 -16.08
C THR A 684 -0.12 8.31 -17.52
N THR A 685 -0.28 9.38 -18.28
CA THR A 685 -0.69 9.34 -19.68
C THR A 685 0.42 9.77 -20.63
N THR A 686 0.30 9.33 -21.87
CA THR A 686 1.04 9.87 -23.00
C THR A 686 0.59 11.31 -23.30
N PRO A 687 1.34 12.08 -24.12
CA PRO A 687 0.97 13.45 -24.50
C PRO A 687 -0.42 13.58 -25.17
N ASP A 688 -0.90 12.53 -25.82
CA ASP A 688 -2.23 12.40 -26.43
C ASP A 688 -3.32 11.93 -25.45
N GLY A 689 -3.00 11.82 -24.15
CA GLY A 689 -3.96 11.55 -23.08
C GLY A 689 -4.29 10.07 -22.86
N ARG A 690 -3.56 9.14 -23.49
CA ARG A 690 -3.79 7.69 -23.35
C ARG A 690 -2.94 7.11 -22.22
N GLY A 691 -3.47 6.19 -21.45
CA GLY A 691 -2.71 5.53 -20.39
C GLY A 691 -3.49 4.43 -19.69
N PRO A 692 -2.87 3.74 -18.72
CA PRO A 692 -3.51 2.63 -18.03
C PRO A 692 -4.72 3.11 -17.22
N ALA A 693 -5.89 2.53 -17.46
CA ALA A 693 -7.03 2.68 -16.57
C ALA A 693 -6.88 1.65 -15.45
N TRP A 694 -6.77 2.11 -14.20
CA TRP A 694 -6.40 1.28 -13.06
C TRP A 694 -7.53 1.24 -12.04
N CYS A 695 -7.82 0.05 -11.51
CA CYS A 695 -8.75 -0.12 -10.40
C CYS A 695 -8.31 -1.27 -9.47
N ASN A 696 -8.54 -1.09 -8.17
CA ASN A 696 -8.43 -2.11 -7.14
C ASN A 696 -9.82 -2.37 -6.56
N SER A 697 -10.35 -3.58 -6.81
CA SER A 697 -11.59 -4.05 -6.18
C SER A 697 -11.27 -4.53 -4.76
N LEU A 698 -11.03 -5.82 -4.55
CA LEU A 698 -10.68 -6.39 -3.25
C LEU A 698 -9.38 -7.21 -3.32
N PHE A 699 -9.09 -7.94 -2.24
CA PHE A 699 -7.91 -8.80 -2.16
C PHE A 699 -8.17 -10.15 -2.83
N GLU A 700 -9.38 -10.68 -2.67
CA GLU A 700 -9.80 -12.02 -3.02
C GLU A 700 -10.31 -12.16 -4.45
N ASP A 701 -10.86 -11.10 -5.05
CA ASP A 701 -11.68 -11.16 -6.27
C ASP A 701 -10.98 -10.64 -7.53
N ASN A 702 -9.68 -10.35 -7.45
CA ASN A 702 -9.02 -9.57 -8.51
C ASN A 702 -8.99 -10.29 -9.87
N ALA A 703 -8.96 -11.62 -9.88
CA ALA A 703 -8.99 -12.37 -11.14
C ALA A 703 -10.36 -12.20 -11.80
N GLU A 704 -11.42 -12.44 -11.03
CA GLU A 704 -12.82 -12.32 -11.43
C GLU A 704 -13.15 -10.89 -11.85
N PHE A 705 -12.60 -9.90 -11.15
CA PHE A 705 -12.73 -8.48 -11.49
C PHE A 705 -12.11 -8.16 -12.84
N GLY A 706 -10.89 -8.63 -13.10
CA GLY A 706 -10.25 -8.50 -14.42
C GLY A 706 -10.98 -9.26 -15.53
N LEU A 707 -11.53 -10.44 -15.24
CA LEU A 707 -12.40 -11.16 -16.17
C LEU A 707 -13.66 -10.35 -16.50
N GLY A 708 -14.28 -9.71 -15.51
CA GLY A 708 -15.38 -8.79 -15.72
C GLY A 708 -15.04 -7.64 -16.68
N MET A 709 -13.84 -7.05 -16.54
CA MET A 709 -13.36 -6.04 -17.49
C MET A 709 -13.21 -6.59 -18.91
N ARG A 710 -12.66 -7.80 -19.07
CA ARG A 710 -12.49 -8.48 -20.37
C ARG A 710 -13.85 -8.68 -21.05
N LEU A 711 -14.80 -9.30 -20.34
CA LEU A 711 -16.14 -9.56 -20.85
C LEU A 711 -16.87 -8.26 -21.24
N ALA A 712 -16.72 -7.19 -20.45
CA ALA A 712 -17.29 -5.89 -20.78
C ALA A 712 -16.72 -5.30 -22.08
N VAL A 713 -15.39 -5.32 -22.23
CA VAL A 713 -14.72 -4.82 -23.47
C VAL A 713 -15.12 -5.65 -24.68
N ASP A 714 -15.22 -6.98 -24.56
CA ASP A 714 -15.64 -7.83 -25.69
C ASP A 714 -17.06 -7.49 -26.12
N LYS A 715 -17.98 -7.37 -25.17
CA LYS A 715 -19.37 -7.07 -25.50
C LYS A 715 -19.52 -5.69 -26.11
N GLN A 716 -18.81 -4.69 -25.59
CA GLN A 716 -18.79 -3.34 -26.18
C GLN A 716 -18.20 -3.34 -27.59
N ARG A 717 -17.15 -4.12 -27.84
CA ARG A 717 -16.57 -4.29 -29.18
C ARG A 717 -17.53 -4.97 -30.15
N GLU A 718 -18.21 -6.02 -29.72
CA GLU A 718 -19.26 -6.71 -30.50
C GLU A 718 -20.36 -5.71 -30.90
N MET A 719 -20.90 -4.97 -29.94
CA MET A 719 -21.92 -3.93 -30.17
C MET A 719 -21.43 -2.85 -31.14
N ALA A 720 -20.19 -2.37 -30.98
CA ALA A 720 -19.61 -1.37 -31.88
C ALA A 720 -19.51 -1.90 -33.32
N ARG A 721 -19.08 -3.16 -33.50
CA ARG A 721 -18.99 -3.80 -34.83
C ARG A 721 -20.37 -3.98 -35.48
N GLU A 722 -21.38 -4.39 -34.70
CA GLU A 722 -22.76 -4.51 -35.21
C GLU A 722 -23.32 -3.16 -35.66
N LEU A 723 -23.16 -2.11 -34.85
CA LEU A 723 -23.62 -0.76 -35.19
C LEU A 723 -22.88 -0.21 -36.42
N LEU A 724 -21.56 -0.44 -36.50
CA LEU A 724 -20.76 -0.06 -37.65
C LEU A 724 -21.25 -0.74 -38.93
N GLY A 725 -21.59 -2.02 -38.87
CA GLY A 725 -22.17 -2.76 -40.00
C GLY A 725 -23.54 -2.23 -40.43
N ARG A 726 -24.41 -1.85 -39.48
CA ARG A 726 -25.72 -1.24 -39.79
C ARG A 726 -25.60 0.12 -40.46
N LEU A 727 -24.60 0.90 -40.08
CA LEU A 727 -24.32 2.24 -40.65
C LEU A 727 -23.51 2.18 -41.95
N CYS A 728 -23.19 1.00 -42.48
CA CYS A 728 -22.37 0.85 -43.69
C CYS A 728 -22.96 1.54 -44.93
N GLY A 729 -24.29 1.74 -45.00
CA GLY A 729 -24.94 2.48 -46.09
C GLY A 729 -24.83 4.00 -45.96
N GLU A 730 -24.47 4.51 -44.79
CA GLU A 730 -24.35 5.94 -44.47
C GLU A 730 -22.89 6.38 -44.29
N LEU A 731 -21.97 5.43 -44.18
CA LEU A 731 -20.53 5.62 -44.02
C LEU A 731 -19.76 5.16 -45.27
N ASP A 732 -18.51 5.59 -45.39
CA ASP A 732 -17.62 5.07 -46.43
C ASP A 732 -17.38 3.57 -46.23
N THR A 733 -17.84 2.76 -47.18
CA THR A 733 -17.71 1.29 -47.16
C THR A 733 -16.25 0.86 -47.06
N ALA A 734 -15.32 1.57 -47.69
CA ALA A 734 -13.89 1.22 -47.61
C ALA A 734 -13.33 1.39 -46.19
N LEU A 735 -13.75 2.46 -45.49
CA LEU A 735 -13.38 2.70 -44.10
C LEU A 735 -13.98 1.65 -43.16
N VAL A 736 -15.26 1.29 -43.36
CA VAL A 736 -15.96 0.26 -42.57
C VAL A 736 -15.24 -1.09 -42.68
N GLU A 737 -14.98 -1.55 -43.90
CA GLU A 737 -14.27 -2.82 -44.15
C GLU A 737 -12.86 -2.80 -43.57
N ALA A 738 -12.13 -1.68 -43.73
CA ALA A 738 -10.80 -1.53 -43.17
C ALA A 738 -10.77 -1.60 -41.63
N ILE A 739 -11.81 -1.09 -40.95
CA ILE A 739 -11.94 -1.17 -39.49
C ILE A 739 -12.29 -2.59 -39.04
N LEU A 740 -13.22 -3.26 -39.73
CA LEU A 740 -13.71 -4.58 -39.35
C LEU A 740 -12.66 -5.69 -39.52
N HIS A 741 -11.73 -5.51 -40.45
CA HIS A 741 -10.69 -6.48 -40.83
C HIS A 741 -9.26 -6.03 -40.49
N ALA A 742 -9.10 -4.99 -39.66
CA ALA A 742 -7.78 -4.51 -39.26
C ALA A 742 -6.96 -5.58 -38.52
N ASP A 743 -5.69 -5.71 -38.91
CA ASP A 743 -4.70 -6.46 -38.15
C ASP A 743 -4.12 -5.54 -37.04
N GLU A 744 -4.31 -5.95 -35.79
CA GLU A 744 -3.81 -5.26 -34.59
C GLU A 744 -2.76 -6.10 -33.84
N SER A 745 -2.05 -6.98 -34.56
CA SER A 745 -1.03 -7.87 -33.97
C SER A 745 0.27 -7.16 -33.58
N ASP A 746 0.51 -5.95 -34.07
CA ASP A 746 1.67 -5.13 -33.74
C ASP A 746 1.34 -3.63 -33.53
N GLU A 747 2.35 -2.85 -33.13
CA GLU A 747 2.21 -1.41 -32.86
C GLU A 747 1.78 -0.61 -34.08
N ALA A 748 2.21 -0.99 -35.29
CA ALA A 748 1.86 -0.28 -36.51
C ALA A 748 0.38 -0.50 -36.87
N GLY A 749 -0.09 -1.75 -36.78
CA GLY A 749 -1.50 -2.10 -36.99
C GLY A 749 -2.44 -1.42 -36.00
N ILE A 750 -2.07 -1.39 -34.72
CA ILE A 750 -2.82 -0.66 -33.68
C ILE A 750 -2.86 0.85 -33.98
N TYR A 751 -1.73 1.44 -34.39
CA TYR A 751 -1.68 2.85 -34.75
C TYR A 751 -2.60 3.16 -35.95
N GLU A 752 -2.55 2.36 -37.01
CA GLU A 752 -3.41 2.52 -38.18
C GLU A 752 -4.89 2.38 -37.82
N GLN A 753 -5.24 1.39 -37.00
CA GLN A 753 -6.63 1.20 -36.55
C GLN A 753 -7.16 2.42 -35.79
N ARG A 754 -6.33 3.03 -34.94
CA ARG A 754 -6.70 4.28 -34.25
C ARG A 754 -6.93 5.44 -35.23
N GLN A 755 -6.15 5.53 -36.32
CA GLN A 755 -6.40 6.55 -37.33
C GLN A 755 -7.73 6.30 -38.06
N ARG A 756 -8.05 5.03 -38.37
CA ARG A 756 -9.34 4.66 -38.97
C ARG A 756 -10.51 4.99 -38.04
N VAL A 757 -10.41 4.66 -36.76
CA VAL A 757 -11.44 5.00 -35.76
C VAL A 757 -11.59 6.51 -35.60
N LYS A 758 -10.49 7.28 -35.62
CA LYS A 758 -10.57 8.75 -35.58
C LYS A 758 -11.30 9.33 -36.81
N GLN A 759 -11.10 8.74 -37.99
CA GLN A 759 -11.85 9.13 -39.19
C GLN A 759 -13.33 8.76 -39.07
N LEU A 760 -13.62 7.57 -38.51
CA LEU A 760 -14.99 7.15 -38.20
C LEU A 760 -15.67 8.12 -37.25
N ASP A 761 -15.03 8.52 -36.15
CA ASP A 761 -15.61 9.46 -35.17
C ASP A 761 -16.02 10.78 -35.83
N MET A 762 -15.18 11.34 -36.72
CA MET A 762 -15.51 12.55 -37.47
C MET A 762 -16.72 12.36 -38.38
N ALA A 763 -16.85 11.20 -39.02
CA ALA A 763 -18.01 10.88 -39.85
C ALA A 763 -19.29 10.71 -39.01
N LEU A 764 -19.21 10.03 -37.87
CA LEU A 764 -20.35 9.80 -36.97
C LEU A 764 -20.91 11.10 -36.39
N ILE A 765 -20.06 12.09 -36.07
CA ILE A 765 -20.51 13.42 -35.59
C ILE A 765 -21.41 14.13 -36.63
N SER A 766 -21.23 13.84 -37.92
CA SER A 766 -22.04 14.42 -38.99
C SER A 766 -23.38 13.72 -39.22
N LEU A 767 -23.61 12.57 -38.58
CA LEU A 767 -24.85 11.78 -38.69
C LEU A 767 -25.76 12.03 -37.49
N ASP A 768 -26.98 12.49 -37.75
CA ASP A 768 -27.99 12.72 -36.71
C ASP A 768 -28.91 11.50 -36.52
N SER A 769 -28.32 10.37 -36.10
CA SER A 769 -29.04 9.14 -35.75
C SER A 769 -28.70 8.66 -34.34
N ASN A 770 -29.59 7.89 -33.73
CA ASN A 770 -29.34 7.31 -32.40
C ASN A 770 -28.23 6.25 -32.48
N GLU A 771 -28.18 5.53 -33.60
CA GLU A 771 -27.18 4.52 -33.93
C GLU A 771 -25.80 5.14 -34.06
N ALA A 772 -25.67 6.28 -34.76
CA ALA A 772 -24.39 6.99 -34.88
C ALA A 772 -23.89 7.50 -33.53
N ARG A 773 -24.78 8.07 -32.70
CA ARG A 773 -24.45 8.50 -31.33
C ARG A 773 -24.05 7.34 -30.43
N SER A 774 -24.71 6.19 -30.56
CA SER A 774 -24.39 4.97 -29.79
C SER A 774 -23.07 4.35 -30.25
N LEU A 775 -22.77 4.37 -31.55
CA LEU A 775 -21.47 3.92 -32.06
C LEU A 775 -20.35 4.86 -31.63
N LEU A 776 -20.58 6.17 -31.64
CA LEU A 776 -19.59 7.16 -31.21
C LEU A 776 -19.19 6.99 -29.74
N SER A 777 -20.11 6.60 -28.85
CA SER A 777 -19.77 6.31 -27.44
C SER A 777 -19.03 4.98 -27.24
N LEU A 778 -19.00 4.11 -28.25
CA LEU A 778 -18.37 2.78 -28.21
C LEU A 778 -17.17 2.65 -29.17
N SER A 779 -16.92 3.64 -30.02
CA SER A 779 -16.00 3.53 -31.16
C SER A 779 -14.58 3.20 -30.74
N GLU A 780 -14.16 3.66 -29.55
CA GLU A 780 -12.85 3.33 -29.00
C GLU A 780 -12.64 1.83 -28.72
N ASN A 781 -13.72 1.05 -28.57
CA ASN A 781 -13.67 -0.41 -28.38
C ASN A 781 -13.46 -1.16 -29.70
N LEU A 782 -13.48 -0.48 -30.85
CA LEU A 782 -13.03 -1.04 -32.13
C LEU A 782 -11.51 -1.23 -32.18
N CYS A 783 -10.77 -0.57 -31.29
CA CYS A 783 -9.34 -0.79 -31.06
C CYS A 783 -9.13 -1.83 -29.95
N ARG A 784 -8.15 -2.72 -30.11
CA ARG A 784 -7.78 -3.74 -29.11
C ARG A 784 -7.37 -3.10 -27.78
N LYS A 785 -7.96 -3.58 -26.68
CA LYS A 785 -7.54 -3.27 -25.30
C LYS A 785 -6.78 -4.46 -24.70
N SER A 786 -5.85 -4.20 -23.79
CA SER A 786 -5.04 -5.20 -23.09
C SER A 786 -5.45 -5.25 -21.62
N VAL A 787 -6.07 -6.35 -21.18
CA VAL A 787 -6.53 -6.51 -19.78
C VAL A 787 -5.43 -7.18 -18.96
N TRP A 788 -4.99 -6.51 -17.89
CA TRP A 788 -3.95 -6.97 -16.99
C TRP A 788 -4.47 -7.13 -15.57
N ILE A 789 -4.18 -8.29 -14.98
CA ILE A 789 -4.60 -8.69 -13.64
C ILE A 789 -3.34 -8.80 -12.79
N MET A 790 -3.08 -7.80 -11.95
CA MET A 790 -1.83 -7.69 -11.19
C MET A 790 -2.04 -7.99 -9.71
N GLY A 791 -1.12 -8.73 -9.08
CA GLY A 791 -1.17 -8.92 -7.64
C GLY A 791 0.05 -9.66 -7.09
N GLY A 792 0.18 -9.63 -5.76
CA GLY A 792 1.26 -10.33 -5.07
C GLY A 792 1.00 -11.84 -4.90
N ASP A 793 1.98 -12.55 -4.37
CA ASP A 793 1.86 -13.99 -4.12
C ASP A 793 0.73 -14.37 -3.14
N GLY A 794 0.45 -13.52 -2.14
CA GLY A 794 -0.65 -13.77 -1.21
C GLY A 794 -2.04 -13.75 -1.84
N TRP A 795 -2.22 -13.04 -2.94
CA TRP A 795 -3.45 -13.13 -3.73
C TRP A 795 -3.44 -14.42 -4.54
N ALA A 796 -2.45 -14.58 -5.43
CA ALA A 796 -2.45 -15.61 -6.45
C ALA A 796 -2.31 -17.04 -5.91
N TYR A 797 -1.59 -17.24 -4.80
CA TYR A 797 -1.35 -18.57 -4.25
C TYR A 797 -2.38 -18.94 -3.19
N ASP A 798 -2.95 -17.96 -2.48
CA ASP A 798 -3.75 -18.15 -1.29
C ASP A 798 -5.22 -17.71 -1.47
N ILE A 799 -5.55 -16.45 -1.18
CA ILE A 799 -6.95 -16.03 -1.00
C ILE A 799 -7.71 -15.95 -2.33
N GLY A 800 -7.06 -15.47 -3.40
CA GLY A 800 -7.66 -15.34 -4.73
C GLY A 800 -7.30 -16.49 -5.66
N TYR A 801 -6.69 -17.58 -5.17
CA TYR A 801 -6.31 -18.69 -6.03
C TYR A 801 -7.51 -19.36 -6.70
N GLY A 802 -8.63 -19.53 -5.99
CA GLY A 802 -9.84 -20.15 -6.59
C GLY A 802 -10.38 -19.33 -7.76
N GLY A 803 -10.42 -18.00 -7.63
CA GLY A 803 -10.76 -17.08 -8.71
C GLY A 803 -9.75 -17.10 -9.85
N LEU A 804 -8.46 -17.04 -9.53
CA LEU A 804 -7.37 -17.11 -10.51
C LEU A 804 -7.43 -18.39 -11.34
N ASP A 805 -7.61 -19.54 -10.69
CA ASP A 805 -7.75 -20.85 -11.34
C ASP A 805 -8.94 -20.86 -12.31
N HIS A 806 -10.09 -20.32 -11.90
CA HIS A 806 -11.28 -20.21 -12.75
C HIS A 806 -11.04 -19.32 -13.98
N VAL A 807 -10.33 -18.20 -13.81
CA VAL A 807 -10.00 -17.30 -14.92
C VAL A 807 -8.97 -17.90 -15.87
N LEU A 808 -7.99 -18.65 -15.37
CA LEU A 808 -7.07 -19.41 -16.24
C LEU A 808 -7.81 -20.48 -17.04
N ALA A 809 -8.85 -21.09 -16.46
CA ALA A 809 -9.66 -22.11 -17.12
C ALA A 809 -10.66 -21.54 -18.15
N SER A 810 -10.96 -20.23 -18.15
CA SER A 810 -12.01 -19.66 -19.00
C SER A 810 -11.62 -19.58 -20.48
N GLY A 811 -10.32 -19.52 -20.78
CA GLY A 811 -9.81 -19.34 -22.15
C GLY A 811 -9.83 -17.88 -22.65
N GLU A 812 -10.26 -16.93 -21.83
CA GLU A 812 -10.36 -15.51 -22.19
C GLU A 812 -8.99 -14.81 -22.29
N ASP A 813 -8.87 -13.81 -23.18
CA ASP A 813 -7.62 -13.04 -23.41
C ASP A 813 -7.36 -12.05 -22.26
N VAL A 814 -6.69 -12.53 -21.21
CA VAL A 814 -6.28 -11.76 -20.02
C VAL A 814 -4.83 -12.06 -19.62
N ASN A 815 -4.13 -11.04 -19.11
CA ASN A 815 -2.72 -11.14 -18.70
C ASN A 815 -2.57 -11.03 -17.20
N LEU A 816 -2.28 -12.14 -16.51
CA LEU A 816 -2.03 -12.20 -15.08
C LEU A 816 -0.54 -11.98 -14.77
N LEU A 817 -0.24 -10.96 -13.97
CA LEU A 817 1.11 -10.66 -13.48
C LEU A 817 1.18 -10.87 -11.97
N VAL A 818 1.83 -11.96 -11.56
CA VAL A 818 2.06 -12.31 -10.15
C VAL A 818 3.44 -11.82 -9.72
N LEU A 819 3.45 -10.84 -8.82
CA LEU A 819 4.64 -10.25 -8.22
C LEU A 819 5.02 -11.08 -6.98
N ASP A 820 5.81 -12.13 -7.20
CA ASP A 820 6.08 -13.15 -6.19
C ASP A 820 7.21 -12.72 -5.25
N THR A 821 6.80 -12.22 -4.08
CA THR A 821 7.70 -11.88 -2.98
C THR A 821 7.84 -13.02 -1.97
N GLU A 822 7.16 -14.15 -2.19
CA GLU A 822 7.13 -15.32 -1.32
C GLU A 822 6.69 -15.06 0.13
N VAL A 823 6.05 -13.93 0.42
CA VAL A 823 5.47 -13.55 1.71
C VAL A 823 4.37 -12.52 1.48
N TYR A 824 3.48 -12.31 2.46
CA TYR A 824 2.55 -11.19 2.42
C TYR A 824 3.33 -9.92 2.79
N SER A 825 3.97 -9.33 1.79
CA SER A 825 4.84 -8.18 1.98
C SER A 825 4.11 -7.02 2.64
N ASN A 826 2.87 -6.70 2.23
CA ASN A 826 2.11 -5.55 2.72
C ASN A 826 1.85 -5.55 4.22
N THR A 827 1.34 -6.67 4.72
CA THR A 827 0.87 -6.80 6.11
C THR A 827 2.01 -7.15 7.09
N GLY A 828 3.26 -7.06 6.64
CA GLY A 828 4.46 -7.18 7.46
C GLY A 828 5.11 -8.56 7.44
N GLY A 829 5.04 -9.29 6.33
CA GLY A 829 5.79 -10.53 6.09
C GLY A 829 5.16 -11.77 6.72
N GLN A 830 3.87 -12.00 6.47
CA GLN A 830 3.19 -13.24 6.82
C GLN A 830 3.56 -14.35 5.84
N THR A 831 3.50 -15.59 6.32
CA THR A 831 3.65 -16.78 5.50
C THR A 831 2.55 -16.86 4.45
N SER A 832 2.93 -17.16 3.21
CA SER A 832 2.04 -17.53 2.10
C SER A 832 2.28 -18.97 1.65
N LYS A 833 1.41 -19.52 0.81
CA LYS A 833 1.71 -20.79 0.11
C LYS A 833 2.89 -20.67 -0.87
N ALA A 834 3.27 -19.45 -1.24
CA ALA A 834 4.47 -19.15 -2.01
C ALA A 834 5.76 -19.10 -1.17
N THR A 835 5.68 -19.01 0.16
CA THR A 835 6.86 -19.04 1.05
C THR A 835 7.64 -20.35 0.92
N PRO A 836 8.97 -20.32 0.73
CA PRO A 836 9.79 -21.53 0.63
C PRO A 836 9.98 -22.23 1.98
N ARG A 837 10.37 -23.51 1.92
CA ARG A 837 10.73 -24.30 3.10
C ARG A 837 11.91 -23.65 3.82
N GLY A 838 11.87 -23.62 5.15
CA GLY A 838 12.93 -23.05 5.99
C GLY A 838 12.87 -21.54 6.17
N ALA A 839 12.11 -20.80 5.37
CA ALA A 839 11.95 -19.36 5.57
C ALA A 839 11.12 -19.08 6.84
N VAL A 840 11.59 -18.11 7.62
CA VAL A 840 10.92 -17.57 8.81
C VAL A 840 10.07 -16.38 8.40
N ALA A 841 8.77 -16.47 8.68
CA ALA A 841 7.81 -15.40 8.51
C ALA A 841 6.79 -15.42 9.68
N LYS A 842 5.90 -14.43 9.77
CA LYS A 842 4.79 -14.53 10.73
C LYS A 842 3.93 -15.77 10.39
N PHE A 843 3.50 -16.49 11.41
CA PHE A 843 2.87 -17.84 11.33
C PHE A 843 3.81 -19.00 10.93
N SER A 844 5.10 -18.76 10.73
CA SER A 844 6.14 -19.79 10.54
C SER A 844 7.45 -19.41 11.26
N SER A 845 7.35 -19.02 12.53
CA SER A 845 8.49 -18.52 13.33
C SER A 845 9.64 -19.52 13.48
N ALA A 846 9.36 -20.83 13.37
CA ALA A 846 10.35 -21.91 13.40
C ALA A 846 10.72 -22.43 12.00
N GLY A 847 10.54 -21.60 10.96
CA GLY A 847 10.73 -21.97 9.56
C GLY A 847 9.52 -22.73 8.99
N LYS A 848 9.10 -22.38 7.78
CA LYS A 848 8.02 -23.11 7.08
C LYS A 848 8.45 -24.55 6.78
N ARG A 849 7.59 -25.52 7.11
CA ARG A 849 7.89 -26.95 6.97
C ARG A 849 7.60 -27.51 5.58
N THR A 850 6.60 -26.96 4.91
CA THR A 850 6.20 -27.39 3.57
C THR A 850 6.94 -26.61 2.49
N GLY A 851 7.15 -27.23 1.32
CA GLY A 851 7.69 -26.56 0.14
C GLY A 851 6.76 -25.47 -0.41
N LYS A 852 7.29 -24.67 -1.33
CA LYS A 852 6.53 -23.67 -2.09
C LYS A 852 5.50 -24.36 -2.99
N LYS A 853 4.25 -23.89 -3.01
CA LYS A 853 3.23 -24.32 -4.00
C LYS A 853 3.72 -23.97 -5.41
N ASP A 854 3.63 -24.90 -6.35
CA ASP A 854 4.09 -24.69 -7.72
C ASP A 854 2.92 -24.20 -8.61
N LEU A 855 2.61 -22.91 -8.53
CA LEU A 855 1.51 -22.30 -9.30
C LEU A 855 1.73 -22.42 -10.82
N ALA A 856 2.99 -22.32 -11.27
CA ALA A 856 3.31 -22.43 -12.68
C ALA A 856 2.96 -23.81 -13.23
N LEU A 857 3.29 -24.87 -12.50
CA LEU A 857 2.95 -26.23 -12.91
C LEU A 857 1.45 -26.47 -12.94
N LEU A 858 0.70 -25.95 -11.97
CA LEU A 858 -0.77 -26.04 -11.96
C LEU A 858 -1.39 -25.34 -13.17
N ALA A 859 -0.88 -24.17 -13.53
CA ALA A 859 -1.37 -23.42 -14.68
C ALA A 859 -1.04 -24.10 -16.03
N MET A 860 0.10 -24.81 -16.13
CA MET A 860 0.49 -25.54 -17.35
C MET A 860 -0.37 -26.77 -17.65
N ASP A 861 -1.18 -27.23 -16.69
CA ASP A 861 -2.06 -28.39 -16.89
C ASP A 861 -3.27 -28.03 -17.78
N TYR A 862 -3.59 -26.74 -17.91
CA TYR A 862 -4.62 -26.25 -18.82
C TYR A 862 -4.12 -26.17 -20.28
N GLU A 863 -5.02 -26.45 -21.22
CA GLU A 863 -4.71 -26.56 -22.65
C GLU A 863 -4.24 -25.26 -23.31
N ASN A 864 -4.75 -24.10 -22.87
CA ASN A 864 -4.55 -22.81 -23.55
C ASN A 864 -3.95 -21.71 -22.66
N VAL A 865 -3.26 -22.07 -21.57
CA VAL A 865 -2.63 -21.08 -20.70
C VAL A 865 -1.16 -20.87 -21.08
N TYR A 866 -0.78 -19.63 -21.41
CA TYR A 866 0.64 -19.25 -21.49
C TYR A 866 1.21 -19.09 -20.08
N VAL A 867 2.37 -19.67 -19.78
CA VAL A 867 2.98 -19.57 -18.44
C VAL A 867 4.44 -19.18 -18.53
N ALA A 868 4.88 -18.16 -17.79
CA ALA A 868 6.28 -17.76 -17.70
C ALA A 868 6.74 -17.53 -16.26
N ARG A 869 7.95 -18.00 -15.94
CA ARG A 869 8.68 -17.58 -14.74
C ARG A 869 9.83 -16.68 -15.15
N VAL A 870 9.86 -15.47 -14.57
CA VAL A 870 10.80 -14.40 -14.96
C VAL A 870 11.59 -13.88 -13.77
N ALA A 871 12.81 -13.41 -14.04
CA ALA A 871 13.68 -12.72 -13.09
C ALA A 871 14.60 -11.76 -13.86
N TYR A 872 14.25 -10.47 -13.91
CA TYR A 872 14.95 -9.50 -14.76
C TYR A 872 16.42 -9.32 -14.40
N GLY A 873 16.77 -9.44 -13.11
CA GLY A 873 18.14 -9.33 -12.62
C GLY A 873 19.04 -10.49 -13.04
N ALA A 874 18.43 -11.63 -13.40
CA ALA A 874 19.14 -12.80 -13.90
C ALA A 874 19.18 -12.83 -15.44
N LYS A 875 18.07 -12.51 -16.13
CA LYS A 875 17.99 -12.55 -17.60
C LYS A 875 16.94 -11.58 -18.16
N ASP A 876 17.31 -10.30 -18.23
CA ASP A 876 16.49 -9.20 -18.76
C ASP A 876 15.78 -9.48 -20.10
N THR A 877 16.50 -10.01 -21.08
CA THR A 877 15.95 -10.34 -22.41
C THR A 877 14.90 -11.45 -22.36
N GLN A 878 14.99 -12.39 -21.42
CA GLN A 878 13.94 -13.40 -21.24
C GLN A 878 12.68 -12.79 -20.65
N THR A 879 12.82 -11.88 -19.67
CA THR A 879 11.69 -11.14 -19.09
C THR A 879 10.96 -10.34 -20.17
N LEU A 880 11.68 -9.58 -21.01
CA LEU A 880 11.06 -8.82 -22.11
C LEU A 880 10.26 -9.73 -23.06
N ASN A 881 10.86 -10.83 -23.50
CA ASN A 881 10.19 -11.76 -24.42
C ASN A 881 8.97 -12.42 -23.78
N ALA A 882 9.00 -12.72 -22.48
CA ALA A 882 7.84 -13.29 -21.79
C ALA A 882 6.64 -12.33 -21.78
N PHE A 883 6.86 -11.03 -21.59
CA PHE A 883 5.78 -10.03 -21.62
C PHE A 883 5.19 -9.87 -23.02
N LEU A 884 6.05 -9.82 -24.05
CA LEU A 884 5.61 -9.73 -25.45
C LEU A 884 4.84 -10.98 -25.89
N GLU A 885 5.31 -12.17 -25.52
CA GLU A 885 4.64 -13.43 -25.87
C GLU A 885 3.32 -13.64 -25.12
N ALA A 886 3.26 -13.27 -23.83
CA ALA A 886 2.05 -13.33 -23.03
C ALA A 886 0.94 -12.43 -23.62
N GLU A 887 1.27 -11.18 -23.95
CA GLU A 887 0.28 -10.23 -24.47
C GLU A 887 -0.19 -10.58 -25.90
N ALA A 888 0.66 -11.25 -26.68
CA ALA A 888 0.34 -11.74 -28.02
C ALA A 888 -0.39 -13.11 -28.02
N HIS A 889 -0.59 -13.72 -26.86
CA HIS A 889 -1.33 -14.97 -26.72
C HIS A 889 -2.84 -14.67 -26.66
N PRO A 890 -3.68 -15.20 -27.58
CA PRO A 890 -5.12 -14.99 -27.59
C PRO A 890 -5.78 -15.94 -26.59
N GLY A 891 -5.55 -15.68 -25.32
CA GLY A 891 -6.00 -16.51 -24.21
C GLY A 891 -5.34 -16.11 -22.89
N PRO A 892 -5.54 -16.89 -21.83
CA PRO A 892 -5.04 -16.56 -20.50
C PRO A 892 -3.51 -16.70 -20.46
N SER A 893 -2.87 -15.68 -19.91
CA SER A 893 -1.42 -15.62 -19.74
C SER A 893 -1.05 -15.41 -18.28
N LEU A 894 -0.14 -16.22 -17.74
CA LEU A 894 0.37 -16.12 -16.38
C LEU A 894 1.88 -15.85 -16.37
N ILE A 895 2.27 -14.68 -15.88
CA ILE A 895 3.66 -14.31 -15.62
C ILE A 895 3.88 -14.31 -14.11
N ILE A 896 4.80 -15.15 -13.62
CA ILE A 896 5.22 -15.18 -12.22
C ILE A 896 6.62 -14.58 -12.13
N ALA A 897 6.71 -13.40 -11.51
CA ALA A 897 7.90 -12.58 -11.46
C ALA A 897 8.54 -12.60 -10.08
N PHE A 898 9.79 -13.11 -9.99
CA PHE A 898 10.51 -13.08 -8.72
C PHE A 898 10.80 -11.63 -8.31
N SER A 899 10.32 -11.25 -7.14
CA SER A 899 10.33 -9.88 -6.66
C SER A 899 11.01 -9.80 -5.29
N PRO A 900 12.35 -9.57 -5.23
CA PRO A 900 13.05 -9.37 -3.97
C PRO A 900 12.41 -8.25 -3.13
N CYS A 901 12.30 -8.47 -1.82
CA CYS A 901 11.59 -7.60 -0.90
C CYS A 901 12.40 -7.33 0.37
N ILE A 902 12.19 -6.17 0.98
CA ILE A 902 12.76 -5.83 2.30
C ILE A 902 12.39 -6.87 3.38
N ALA A 903 11.28 -7.59 3.21
CA ALA A 903 10.85 -8.66 4.11
C ALA A 903 11.77 -9.90 4.07
N HIS A 904 12.60 -10.05 3.04
CA HIS A 904 13.65 -11.07 2.98
C HIS A 904 14.81 -10.73 3.92
N GLY A 905 14.92 -9.46 4.32
CA GLY A 905 15.99 -8.95 5.17
C GLY A 905 17.33 -8.95 4.44
N VAL A 906 17.31 -8.49 3.19
CA VAL A 906 18.48 -8.25 2.33
C VAL A 906 18.59 -6.74 2.07
N ASP A 907 19.82 -6.24 1.93
CA ASP A 907 20.05 -4.88 1.41
C ASP A 907 19.62 -4.82 -0.06
N MET A 908 18.60 -4.02 -0.34
CA MET A 908 17.95 -3.91 -1.65
C MET A 908 18.85 -3.31 -2.73
N SER A 909 20.01 -2.73 -2.38
CA SER A 909 21.05 -2.40 -3.37
C SER A 909 21.61 -3.65 -4.09
N PHE A 910 21.44 -4.84 -3.50
CA PHE A 910 21.80 -6.14 -4.09
C PHE A 910 20.64 -6.87 -4.76
N ASN A 911 19.56 -6.18 -5.15
CA ASN A 911 18.38 -6.79 -5.77
C ASN A 911 18.75 -7.72 -6.96
N HIS A 912 19.56 -7.24 -7.91
CA HIS A 912 19.97 -8.05 -9.08
C HIS A 912 20.73 -9.32 -8.67
N ARG A 913 21.64 -9.19 -7.71
CA ARG A 913 22.39 -10.33 -7.17
C ARG A 913 21.45 -11.37 -6.57
N GLN A 914 20.41 -10.96 -5.84
CA GLN A 914 19.44 -11.90 -5.27
C GLN A 914 18.67 -12.66 -6.35
N GLN A 915 18.23 -11.97 -7.41
CA GLN A 915 17.58 -12.64 -8.54
C GLN A 915 18.52 -13.63 -9.26
N ASP A 916 19.77 -13.23 -9.51
CA ASP A 916 20.78 -14.09 -10.12
C ASP A 916 21.11 -15.32 -9.25
N MET A 917 21.28 -15.14 -7.94
CA MET A 917 21.52 -16.25 -7.00
C MET A 917 20.31 -17.17 -6.86
N ALA A 918 19.08 -16.64 -6.86
CA ALA A 918 17.87 -17.45 -6.85
C ALA A 918 17.78 -18.36 -8.09
N VAL A 919 18.14 -17.85 -9.27
CA VAL A 919 18.19 -18.66 -10.50
C VAL A 919 19.34 -19.67 -10.45
N LYS A 920 20.55 -19.23 -10.09
CA LYS A 920 21.75 -20.10 -10.05
C LYS A 920 21.66 -21.21 -9.01
N SER A 921 20.90 -21.03 -7.93
CA SER A 921 20.69 -22.07 -6.90
C SER A 921 19.59 -23.08 -7.25
N GLY A 922 18.80 -22.83 -8.31
CA GLY A 922 17.61 -23.61 -8.62
C GLY A 922 16.36 -23.23 -7.81
N HIS A 923 16.47 -22.24 -6.91
CA HIS A 923 15.32 -21.67 -6.19
C HIS A 923 14.27 -21.11 -7.16
N TRP A 924 14.72 -20.51 -8.26
CA TRP A 924 13.87 -19.87 -9.25
C TRP A 924 14.25 -20.24 -10.70
N PRO A 925 13.88 -21.42 -11.22
CA PRO A 925 14.11 -21.74 -12.63
C PRO A 925 13.32 -20.79 -13.55
N LEU A 926 13.94 -20.38 -14.66
CA LEU A 926 13.34 -19.51 -15.66
C LEU A 926 12.87 -20.36 -16.84
N PHE A 927 11.63 -20.17 -17.27
CA PHE A 927 11.06 -20.84 -18.44
C PHE A 927 9.88 -20.07 -19.00
N ARG A 928 9.46 -20.46 -20.20
CA ARG A 928 8.21 -20.06 -20.83
C ARG A 928 7.52 -21.28 -21.43
N PHE A 929 6.23 -21.43 -21.16
CA PHE A 929 5.34 -22.42 -21.73
C PHE A 929 4.39 -21.70 -22.68
N ASN A 930 4.44 -22.03 -23.97
CA ASN A 930 3.61 -21.44 -25.00
C ASN A 930 2.74 -22.52 -25.67
N PRO A 931 1.43 -22.58 -25.39
CA PRO A 931 0.56 -23.64 -25.91
C PRO A 931 0.45 -23.63 -27.44
N LYS A 932 0.64 -22.49 -28.13
CA LYS A 932 0.66 -22.42 -29.61
C LYS A 932 1.74 -23.29 -30.25
N ASN A 933 2.78 -23.67 -29.50
CA ASN A 933 3.79 -24.57 -30.03
C ASN A 933 3.27 -26.01 -30.17
N ILE A 934 2.28 -26.42 -29.37
CA ILE A 934 1.65 -27.75 -29.44
C ILE A 934 1.01 -27.94 -30.81
N GLU A 935 0.23 -26.96 -31.28
CA GLU A 935 -0.38 -26.96 -32.63
C GLU A 935 0.65 -27.04 -33.76
N ARG A 936 1.90 -26.65 -33.50
CA ARG A 936 3.02 -26.69 -34.45
C ARG A 936 3.87 -27.95 -34.31
N GLY A 937 3.46 -28.92 -33.48
CA GLY A 937 4.24 -30.11 -33.15
C GLY A 937 5.57 -29.80 -32.45
N LYS A 938 5.67 -28.66 -31.76
CA LYS A 938 6.87 -28.21 -31.06
C LYS A 938 6.63 -28.26 -29.55
N THR A 939 7.68 -28.52 -28.77
CA THR A 939 7.58 -28.50 -27.32
C THR A 939 7.12 -27.12 -26.81
N PRO A 940 6.04 -27.04 -26.03
CA PRO A 940 5.53 -25.78 -25.49
C PRO A 940 6.44 -25.18 -24.43
N LEU A 941 7.11 -26.02 -23.63
CA LEU A 941 8.01 -25.56 -22.56
C LEU A 941 9.44 -25.33 -23.06
N LYS A 942 9.89 -24.08 -22.96
CA LYS A 942 11.28 -23.68 -23.13
C LYS A 942 11.91 -23.34 -21.78
N LEU A 943 12.84 -24.18 -21.32
CA LEU A 943 13.65 -23.93 -20.13
C LEU A 943 14.77 -22.92 -20.44
N ASP A 944 14.66 -21.71 -19.91
CA ASP A 944 15.53 -20.56 -20.23
C ASP A 944 16.70 -20.37 -19.26
N SER A 945 16.65 -21.00 -18.08
CA SER A 945 17.75 -21.06 -17.10
C SER A 945 18.62 -22.30 -17.27
N LYS A 946 19.90 -22.20 -16.91
CA LYS A 946 20.81 -23.36 -16.81
C LYS A 946 20.52 -24.18 -15.56
N ALA A 947 21.15 -25.36 -15.46
CA ALA A 947 21.12 -26.19 -14.25
C ALA A 947 21.68 -25.42 -13.04
N PRO A 948 21.22 -25.74 -11.81
CA PRO A 948 21.78 -25.15 -10.60
C PRO A 948 23.31 -25.25 -10.60
N SER A 949 23.97 -24.12 -10.33
CA SER A 949 25.42 -23.94 -10.39
C SER A 949 26.04 -23.46 -9.07
N ILE A 950 25.21 -23.10 -8.09
CA ILE A 950 25.62 -22.84 -6.71
C ILE A 950 24.75 -23.67 -5.75
N PRO A 951 25.26 -24.07 -4.57
CA PRO A 951 24.45 -24.67 -3.52
C PRO A 951 23.30 -23.74 -3.07
N TYR A 952 22.12 -24.32 -2.80
CA TYR A 952 20.96 -23.60 -2.27
C TYR A 952 21.28 -22.88 -0.95
N LYS A 953 22.10 -23.51 -0.11
CA LYS A 953 22.59 -22.95 1.16
C LYS A 953 23.26 -21.59 0.99
N GLU A 954 24.05 -21.40 -0.08
CA GLU A 954 24.74 -20.12 -0.32
C GLU A 954 23.75 -18.99 -0.62
N TYR A 955 22.62 -19.28 -1.27
CA TYR A 955 21.57 -18.30 -1.52
C TYR A 955 20.84 -17.91 -0.22
N VAL A 956 20.28 -18.89 0.49
CA VAL A 956 19.48 -18.62 1.69
C VAL A 956 20.28 -17.99 2.84
N GLN A 957 21.59 -18.24 2.92
CA GLN A 957 22.47 -17.58 3.89
C GLN A 957 22.66 -16.08 3.65
N THR A 958 22.25 -15.56 2.49
CA THR A 958 22.29 -14.12 2.25
C THR A 958 21.07 -13.38 2.81
N GLU A 959 20.02 -14.10 3.20
CA GLU A 959 18.75 -13.50 3.61
C GLU A 959 18.48 -13.72 5.11
N THR A 960 18.10 -12.64 5.81
CA THR A 960 17.81 -12.72 7.25
C THR A 960 16.66 -13.66 7.56
N ARG A 961 15.66 -13.78 6.66
CA ARG A 961 14.51 -14.68 6.84
C ARG A 961 14.88 -16.16 6.97
N PHE A 962 16.07 -16.57 6.54
CA PHE A 962 16.58 -17.93 6.79
C PHE A 962 17.63 -17.93 7.90
N ASN A 963 18.57 -16.98 7.92
CA ASN A 963 19.62 -16.88 8.94
C ASN A 963 19.10 -16.86 10.37
N MET A 964 17.95 -16.23 10.62
CA MET A 964 17.33 -16.20 11.94
C MET A 964 16.98 -17.61 12.46
N LEU A 965 16.70 -18.56 11.56
CA LEU A 965 16.42 -19.93 11.94
C LEU A 965 17.69 -20.63 12.46
N TRP A 966 18.85 -20.44 11.81
CA TRP A 966 20.12 -20.98 12.32
C TRP A 966 20.48 -20.45 13.71
N HIS A 967 20.08 -19.22 14.04
CA HIS A 967 20.31 -18.64 15.36
C HIS A 967 19.38 -19.18 16.45
N THR A 968 18.17 -19.61 16.09
CA THR A 968 17.13 -20.01 17.06
C THR A 968 16.95 -21.52 17.13
N HIS A 969 17.10 -22.23 16.02
CA HIS A 969 16.89 -23.66 15.83
C HIS A 969 17.89 -24.23 14.79
N PRO A 970 19.20 -24.32 15.11
CA PRO A 970 20.25 -24.65 14.15
C PRO A 970 20.08 -26.03 13.48
N GLU A 971 19.74 -27.07 14.24
CA GLU A 971 19.54 -28.43 13.70
C GLU A 971 18.37 -28.49 12.71
N VAL A 972 17.29 -27.76 13.02
CA VAL A 972 16.13 -27.62 12.13
C VAL A 972 16.50 -26.90 10.85
N ALA A 973 17.30 -25.83 10.95
CA ALA A 973 17.74 -25.05 9.80
C ALA A 973 18.54 -25.90 8.80
N GLU A 974 19.53 -26.67 9.28
CA GLU A 974 20.31 -27.57 8.43
C GLU A 974 19.44 -28.64 7.76
N ALA A 975 18.56 -29.30 8.53
CA ALA A 975 17.67 -30.33 7.99
C ALA A 975 16.75 -29.79 6.89
N LEU A 976 16.15 -28.61 7.09
CA LEU A 976 15.24 -28.00 6.10
C LEU A 976 15.98 -27.54 4.84
N VAL A 977 17.22 -27.07 4.96
CA VAL A 977 18.05 -26.65 3.82
C VAL A 977 18.50 -27.85 2.99
N GLU A 978 18.86 -28.96 3.62
CA GLU A 978 19.15 -30.21 2.92
C GLU A 978 17.93 -30.76 2.17
N GLU A 979 16.75 -30.72 2.80
CA GLU A 979 15.49 -31.12 2.19
C GLU A 979 15.15 -30.23 0.98
N GLU A 980 15.30 -28.91 1.14
CA GLU A 980 15.02 -27.96 0.06
C GLU A 980 16.04 -28.06 -1.07
N GLN A 981 17.31 -28.32 -0.79
CA GLN A 981 18.33 -28.58 -1.81
C GLN A 981 17.93 -29.77 -2.71
N LYS A 982 17.43 -30.86 -2.12
CA LYS A 982 16.91 -32.01 -2.89
C LYS A 982 15.69 -31.61 -3.72
N PHE A 983 14.77 -30.85 -3.12
CA PHE A 983 13.55 -30.39 -3.79
C PHE A 983 13.84 -29.49 -5.01
N VAL A 984 14.71 -28.47 -4.89
CA VAL A 984 15.03 -27.58 -6.01
C VAL A 984 15.72 -28.32 -7.17
N ASN A 985 16.55 -29.31 -6.85
CA ASN A 985 17.18 -30.17 -7.86
C ASN A 985 16.15 -31.05 -8.58
N HIS A 986 15.23 -31.67 -7.83
CA HIS A 986 14.14 -32.46 -8.41
C HIS A 986 13.23 -31.61 -9.30
N ARG A 987 12.80 -30.43 -8.82
CA ARG A 987 11.94 -29.52 -9.60
C ARG A 987 12.60 -29.08 -10.90
N TYR A 988 13.89 -28.72 -10.86
CA TYR A 988 14.62 -28.38 -12.08
C TYR A 988 14.67 -29.55 -13.07
N ASN A 989 14.99 -30.76 -12.60
CA ASN A 989 15.03 -31.96 -13.44
C ASN A 989 13.65 -32.29 -14.02
N PHE A 990 12.58 -32.09 -13.26
CA PHE A 990 11.22 -32.28 -13.73
C PHE A 990 10.87 -31.31 -14.88
N TYR A 991 11.11 -30.01 -14.73
CA TYR A 991 10.91 -29.06 -15.84
C TYR A 991 11.82 -29.35 -17.04
N LYS A 992 13.05 -29.83 -16.80
CA LYS A 992 13.93 -30.28 -17.88
C LYS A 992 13.31 -31.43 -18.65
N GLN A 993 12.75 -32.43 -17.98
CA GLN A 993 12.04 -33.54 -18.63
C GLN A 993 10.82 -33.04 -19.42
N LEU A 994 10.01 -32.16 -18.85
CA LEU A 994 8.87 -31.54 -19.55
C LEU A 994 9.30 -30.80 -20.83
N SER A 995 10.44 -30.09 -20.78
CA SER A 995 10.99 -29.38 -21.95
C SER A 995 11.61 -30.30 -23.01
N GLN A 996 11.66 -31.61 -22.75
CA GLN A 996 12.20 -32.65 -23.62
C GLN A 996 11.13 -33.65 -24.07
N LEU A 997 9.89 -33.50 -23.62
CA LEU A 997 8.76 -34.31 -24.10
C LEU A 997 8.57 -34.09 -25.61
N ASP A 998 8.26 -35.19 -26.30
CA ASP A 998 7.86 -35.17 -27.70
C ASP A 998 6.37 -34.80 -27.79
N TRP A 999 6.08 -33.79 -28.61
CA TRP A 999 4.73 -33.28 -28.87
C TRP A 999 4.36 -33.41 -30.34
N SER A 1000 5.12 -34.20 -31.12
CA SER A 1000 4.72 -34.57 -32.45
C SER A 1000 3.55 -35.56 -32.38
N ASP A 1001 2.52 -35.36 -33.21
CA ASP A 1001 1.48 -36.36 -33.41
C ASP A 1001 2.16 -37.63 -33.93
N SER A 1002 2.21 -38.69 -33.11
CA SER A 1002 2.75 -39.98 -33.55
C SER A 1002 1.99 -40.43 -34.80
N GLU A 1003 2.71 -40.77 -35.87
CA GLU A 1003 2.17 -41.22 -37.18
C GLU A 1003 1.11 -42.33 -37.05
N GLU A 1004 1.07 -43.05 -35.93
CA GLU A 1004 0.10 -44.11 -35.64
C GLU A 1004 -1.37 -43.68 -35.75
N VAL A 1005 -1.79 -42.45 -35.42
CA VAL A 1005 -3.21 -42.05 -35.55
C VAL A 1005 -3.59 -41.78 -37.01
N ALA A 1006 -2.67 -41.23 -37.81
CA ALA A 1006 -2.85 -41.09 -39.26
C ALA A 1006 -2.85 -42.46 -39.95
N GLN A 1007 -2.03 -43.39 -39.47
CA GLN A 1007 -1.97 -44.78 -39.94
C GLN A 1007 -3.21 -45.58 -39.53
N VAL A 1008 -3.77 -45.34 -38.34
CA VAL A 1008 -5.03 -45.93 -37.88
C VAL A 1008 -6.22 -45.36 -38.67
N LYS A 1009 -6.25 -44.05 -38.98
CA LYS A 1009 -7.26 -43.45 -39.87
C LYS A 1009 -7.12 -43.94 -41.32
N ALA A 1010 -5.89 -44.16 -41.81
CA ALA A 1010 -5.63 -44.73 -43.13
C ALA A 1010 -6.04 -46.21 -43.21
N ASN A 1011 -5.74 -47.00 -42.18
CA ASN A 1011 -6.13 -48.41 -42.07
C ASN A 1011 -7.64 -48.59 -41.86
N ALA A 1012 -8.30 -47.68 -41.14
CA ALA A 1012 -9.77 -47.65 -41.03
C ALA A 1012 -10.44 -47.33 -42.37
N LYS A 1013 -9.84 -46.46 -43.21
CA LYS A 1013 -10.31 -46.20 -44.59
C LYS A 1013 -10.04 -47.37 -45.54
N LEU A 1014 -8.95 -48.11 -45.36
CA LEU A 1014 -8.64 -49.32 -46.14
C LEU A 1014 -9.56 -50.51 -45.80
N ASN A 1015 -9.96 -50.66 -44.53
CA ASN A 1015 -10.85 -51.73 -44.09
C ASN A 1015 -12.36 -51.45 -44.32
N ALA A 1016 -12.74 -50.21 -44.63
CA ALA A 1016 -14.12 -49.85 -44.99
C ALA A 1016 -14.47 -50.18 -46.46
N GLY A 1017 -13.50 -50.66 -47.26
CA GLY A 1017 -13.68 -50.97 -48.69
C GLY A 1017 -14.22 -52.36 -49.01
N THR A 1018 -14.45 -53.23 -48.02
CA THR A 1018 -14.94 -54.60 -48.24
C THR A 1018 -16.08 -54.96 -47.29
N VAL A 1019 -17.27 -54.46 -47.59
CA VAL A 1019 -18.52 -55.06 -47.12
C VAL A 1019 -19.44 -55.25 -48.32
N THR A 1020 -19.47 -56.48 -48.83
CA THR A 1020 -20.52 -56.98 -49.72
C THR A 1020 -21.88 -56.94 -49.02
N PRO A 1021 -22.98 -56.59 -49.71
CA PRO A 1021 -24.30 -56.51 -49.08
C PRO A 1021 -24.85 -57.92 -48.81
N ALA A 1022 -25.30 -58.16 -47.59
CA ALA A 1022 -26.12 -59.33 -47.23
C ALA A 1022 -27.58 -58.90 -47.05
N PRO A 1023 -28.55 -59.79 -47.31
CA PRO A 1023 -29.91 -59.43 -47.71
C PRO A 1023 -30.88 -59.21 -46.52
N ASN A 1024 -31.96 -58.47 -46.81
CA ASN A 1024 -33.15 -58.30 -45.96
C ASN A 1024 -33.70 -59.64 -45.43
N PRO A 1025 -34.18 -59.64 -44.18
CA PRO A 1025 -35.58 -60.00 -43.89
C PRO A 1025 -36.20 -59.04 -42.84
N GLU A 1026 -37.39 -58.48 -43.05
CA GLU A 1026 -38.69 -59.03 -42.66
C GLU A 1026 -38.81 -59.49 -41.19
N GLY A 1027 -39.81 -58.93 -40.48
CA GLY A 1027 -40.59 -59.68 -39.49
C GLY A 1027 -40.59 -59.18 -38.03
N GLU A 1028 -41.67 -58.47 -37.68
CA GLU A 1028 -42.51 -58.58 -36.47
C GLU A 1028 -41.89 -58.60 -35.05
N GLY A 1029 -42.43 -57.72 -34.19
CA GLY A 1029 -42.30 -57.77 -32.73
C GLY A 1029 -42.36 -56.42 -32.06
#